data_AF-A0A8H6IJ34-F1
#
_entry.id   AF-A0A8H6IJ34-F1
#
_cell.length_a   1.000
_cell.length_b   1.000
_cell.length_c   1.000
_cell.angle_alpha   90.00
_cell.angle_beta   90.00
_cell.angle_gamma   90.00
#
_symmetry.space_group_name_H-M   'P 1'
#
loop_
_entity.id
_entity.type
_entity.pdbx_description
1 polymer ?
#
loop_
_entity_poly.entity_id
_entity_poly.type
_entity_poly.pdbx_seq_one_letter_code
_entity_poly.pdbx_strand_id
1 'polypeptide(L)'
;MATTTHQPPTRGTWTVRKNFHYLATQSLPTNRAMRKEAEYVPAYWLHVWPERNLEPWRVILDTLRTSIPTCKMLQDSETSAVTVANDTRAALYQAELVLNAFARLRGTKISGAEAFIDSHFNMLLDCWNDVLKWLLYLMLNTPTASDPLAIFTSVRAFAAMICYPGWSHLQEELLDKPQTIDYLYLVLYQKDPDSELYWYIPQAVYRPGCVINESLRRCLNWESTTGLLVSRFKAMRSDTRAKVVQSLCDRPKRMVSGNIRGRRGIATQAGADVATLCLVVYNLGLDPDISKKVRRTMCYNVAHSLSVMVADGAESSGKLGQPSACDNVVTSILILTGYQRIPPTPILVMPHSHHRIRALVRANAVSTVFECFMRLIKKGAHQGDVAEVALRQFLANMSDSEVYRAVLRDLTEKEDKLEEYIREVGSRASIAEQYKRGLGLARLAFEVTPQANVRYNLCANNKHPESSTGEEDIRKLRQCSDCLSVAYCSEQCRTEDWARFHSYECKLLAHTKGSEAGAASYSYVPQSVRRDQLRFLECIINSSSPDVPDEYDDVVRPTHIMVDFRGELGNVDSMDSFAPIQFGPHPQGEVHLHCPGAFQRRVAQYSSDARAEPERYMCAEGIFVYDWQWSTHVFAKLQYSPEAPEETRYRIMESVFVLKPWVECHMSGCTHVTGDGLRHYHGDINRD
;
A
#
# COMPACT_ATOMS: atom_id res chain seq x y z
N MET A 1 -11.50 39.17 -62.26
CA MET A 1 -10.13 39.66 -62.07
C MET A 1 -10.20 41.04 -61.42
N ALA A 2 -9.95 41.12 -60.12
CA ALA A 2 -9.80 42.38 -59.39
C ALA A 2 -8.73 42.14 -58.31
N THR A 3 -7.56 42.70 -58.52
CA THR A 3 -6.41 42.66 -57.63
C THR A 3 -6.53 43.78 -56.61
N THR A 4 -6.73 43.43 -55.34
CA THR A 4 -6.62 44.35 -54.20
C THR A 4 -5.23 44.21 -53.59
N THR A 5 -4.43 45.26 -53.73
CA THR A 5 -3.13 45.43 -53.09
C THR A 5 -3.32 45.88 -51.63
N HIS A 6 -2.95 45.04 -50.67
CA HIS A 6 -2.82 45.44 -49.27
C HIS A 6 -1.39 45.91 -48.98
N GLN A 7 -1.24 47.17 -48.56
CA GLN A 7 -0.02 47.67 -47.92
C GLN A 7 0.12 47.10 -46.49
N PRO A 8 1.34 46.78 -46.03
CA PRO A 8 1.58 46.37 -44.65
C PRO A 8 1.57 47.58 -43.70
N PRO A 9 1.08 47.44 -42.46
CA PRO A 9 1.06 48.54 -41.50
C PRO A 9 2.47 48.81 -40.97
N THR A 10 2.76 50.09 -40.79
CA THR A 10 3.99 50.65 -40.23
C THR A 10 4.18 50.25 -38.77
N ARG A 11 5.44 49.98 -38.39
CA ARG A 11 5.87 49.65 -37.02
C ARG A 11 5.62 50.81 -36.07
N GLY A 12 4.50 50.78 -35.35
CA GLY A 12 4.32 51.52 -34.10
C GLY A 12 4.95 50.75 -32.94
N THR A 13 5.71 51.42 -32.08
CA THR A 13 6.28 50.85 -30.84
C THR A 13 5.16 50.49 -29.86
N TRP A 14 4.87 49.20 -29.76
CA TRP A 14 3.96 48.63 -28.75
C TRP A 14 4.69 48.50 -27.41
N THR A 15 4.40 49.38 -26.46
CA THR A 15 4.98 49.30 -25.10
C THR A 15 4.16 48.39 -24.19
N VAL A 16 4.77 47.30 -23.75
CA VAL A 16 4.26 46.21 -22.90
C VAL A 16 3.53 46.69 -21.63
N ARG A 17 3.91 47.85 -21.06
CA ARG A 17 3.39 48.38 -19.79
C ARG A 17 1.87 48.66 -19.77
N LYS A 18 1.24 49.00 -20.90
CA LYS A 18 -0.18 49.39 -20.95
C LYS A 18 -1.16 48.21 -20.97
N ASN A 19 -0.76 47.04 -21.48
CA ASN A 19 -1.63 45.86 -21.49
C ASN A 19 -1.66 45.12 -20.14
N PHE A 20 -0.58 45.22 -19.35
CA PHE A 20 -0.53 44.62 -18.01
C PHE A 20 -1.52 45.26 -17.03
N HIS A 21 -1.70 46.59 -17.10
CA HIS A 21 -2.67 47.27 -16.26
C HIS A 21 -4.12 46.98 -16.70
N TYR A 22 -4.36 46.83 -18.00
CA TYR A 22 -5.67 46.55 -18.58
C TYR A 22 -6.21 45.15 -18.23
N LEU A 23 -5.34 44.14 -18.09
CA LEU A 23 -5.72 42.78 -17.69
C LEU A 23 -5.97 42.63 -16.18
N ALA A 24 -5.41 43.52 -15.35
CA ALA A 24 -5.54 43.46 -13.89
C ALA A 24 -6.82 44.13 -13.35
N THR A 25 -7.45 45.02 -14.12
CA THR A 25 -8.50 45.92 -13.60
C THR A 25 -9.93 45.64 -14.11
N GLN A 26 -10.16 44.64 -14.95
CA GLN A 26 -11.53 44.27 -15.37
C GLN A 26 -11.99 42.96 -14.72
N SER A 27 -13.28 42.90 -14.37
CA SER A 27 -13.99 41.70 -13.93
C SER A 27 -13.68 40.53 -14.87
N LEU A 28 -13.14 39.44 -14.33
CA LEU A 28 -12.65 38.27 -15.05
C LEU A 28 -13.67 37.80 -16.11
N PRO A 29 -13.29 37.76 -17.41
CA PRO A 29 -14.20 37.31 -18.46
C PRO A 29 -14.44 35.81 -18.35
N THR A 30 -15.62 35.37 -18.81
CA THR A 30 -16.03 33.96 -18.80
C THR A 30 -14.96 33.01 -19.35
N ASN A 31 -14.96 31.78 -18.80
CA ASN A 31 -14.02 30.65 -19.04
C ASN A 31 -13.65 30.38 -20.53
N ARG A 32 -14.43 30.89 -21.50
CA ARG A 32 -14.21 30.72 -22.94
C ARG A 32 -13.23 31.73 -23.53
N ALA A 33 -13.18 32.97 -23.02
CA ALA A 33 -12.25 34.00 -23.48
C ALA A 33 -10.81 33.71 -23.02
N MET A 34 -10.65 33.33 -21.74
CA MET A 34 -9.37 32.90 -21.17
C MET A 34 -8.75 31.70 -21.88
N ARG A 35 -9.57 30.76 -22.39
CA ARG A 35 -9.09 29.60 -23.15
C ARG A 35 -8.43 29.99 -24.47
N LYS A 36 -9.03 30.92 -25.23
CA LYS A 36 -8.45 31.39 -26.49
C LYS A 36 -7.13 32.11 -26.22
N GLU A 37 -7.07 32.99 -25.22
CA GLU A 37 -5.82 33.73 -24.93
C GLU A 37 -4.69 32.82 -24.42
N ALA A 38 -4.97 31.84 -23.57
CA ALA A 38 -3.95 30.88 -23.11
C ALA A 38 -3.38 29.98 -24.23
N GLU A 39 -4.09 29.82 -25.35
CA GLU A 39 -3.57 29.16 -26.56
C GLU A 39 -2.67 30.08 -27.40
N TYR A 40 -2.96 31.39 -27.46
CA TYR A 40 -2.18 32.37 -28.22
C TYR A 40 -0.93 32.89 -27.50
N VAL A 41 -0.96 32.98 -26.16
CA VAL A 41 0.14 33.54 -25.36
C VAL A 41 1.45 32.76 -25.57
N PRO A 42 1.52 31.41 -25.54
CA PRO A 42 2.77 30.70 -25.77
C PRO A 42 3.33 30.88 -27.18
N ALA A 43 2.48 30.92 -28.22
CA ALA A 43 2.92 31.10 -29.60
C ALA A 43 3.44 32.53 -29.86
N TYR A 44 2.78 33.54 -29.30
CA TYR A 44 3.24 34.92 -29.36
C TYR A 44 4.56 35.11 -28.59
N TRP A 45 4.67 34.54 -27.38
CA TRP A 45 5.89 34.59 -26.59
C TRP A 45 7.06 33.86 -27.26
N LEU A 46 6.81 32.71 -27.91
CA LEU A 46 7.80 31.98 -28.70
C LEU A 46 8.30 32.76 -29.93
N HIS A 47 7.44 33.55 -30.58
CA HIS A 47 7.82 34.34 -31.76
C HIS A 47 8.46 35.69 -31.42
N VAL A 48 8.25 36.23 -30.22
CA VAL A 48 8.83 37.50 -29.74
C VAL A 48 10.11 37.25 -28.90
N TRP A 49 10.68 36.05 -28.99
CA TRP A 49 11.85 35.59 -28.23
C TRP A 49 13.19 35.66 -28.99
N PRO A 50 13.66 36.81 -29.53
CA PRO A 50 15.09 37.01 -29.65
C PRO A 50 15.62 37.48 -28.29
N GLU A 51 16.43 36.62 -27.67
CA GLU A 51 17.50 36.92 -26.72
C GLU A 51 17.24 38.05 -25.67
N ARG A 52 17.10 37.66 -24.39
CA ARG A 52 17.45 38.42 -23.15
C ARG A 52 16.37 39.07 -22.28
N ASN A 53 15.08 39.00 -22.57
CA ASN A 53 14.13 39.70 -21.68
C ASN A 53 13.70 38.87 -20.46
N LEU A 54 14.57 38.78 -19.45
CA LEU A 54 14.27 38.24 -18.10
C LEU A 54 13.22 39.08 -17.36
N GLU A 55 12.98 40.31 -17.81
CA GLU A 55 12.27 41.35 -17.08
C GLU A 55 10.89 40.94 -16.57
N PRO A 56 10.01 40.24 -17.33
CA PRO A 56 8.70 39.86 -16.81
C PRO A 56 8.79 38.91 -15.61
N TRP A 57 9.72 37.94 -15.63
CA TRP A 57 9.91 37.03 -14.51
C TRP A 57 10.54 37.74 -13.31
N ARG A 58 11.51 38.64 -13.55
CA ARG A 58 12.10 39.46 -12.49
C ARG A 58 11.05 40.31 -11.80
N VAL A 59 10.20 41.01 -12.55
CA VAL A 59 9.12 41.83 -12.00
C VAL A 59 8.16 41.00 -11.15
N ILE A 60 7.80 39.79 -11.60
CA ILE A 60 6.94 38.87 -10.82
C ILE A 60 7.62 38.50 -9.50
N LEU A 61 8.88 38.06 -9.54
CA LEU A 61 9.61 37.64 -8.34
C LEU A 61 9.91 38.81 -7.41
N ASP A 62 10.27 39.98 -7.94
CA ASP A 62 10.50 41.19 -7.16
C ASP A 62 9.22 41.64 -6.47
N THR A 63 8.07 41.55 -7.15
CA THR A 63 6.76 41.81 -6.52
C THR A 63 6.52 40.86 -5.34
N LEU A 64 6.85 39.58 -5.48
CA LEU A 64 6.75 38.60 -4.38
C LEU A 64 7.78 38.87 -3.27
N ARG A 65 8.95 39.42 -3.56
CA ARG A 65 9.97 39.78 -2.56
C ARG A 65 9.60 41.04 -1.78
N THR A 66 9.23 42.11 -2.48
CA THR A 66 9.09 43.45 -1.89
C THR A 66 7.77 43.66 -1.18
N SER A 67 6.72 42.95 -1.59
CA SER A 67 5.37 43.23 -1.10
C SER A 67 5.05 42.54 0.23
N ILE A 68 5.96 41.74 0.80
CA ILE A 68 5.67 40.92 1.99
C ILE A 68 5.13 41.83 3.10
N PRO A 69 3.89 41.63 3.57
CA PRO A 69 3.32 42.50 4.58
C PRO A 69 4.16 42.29 5.84
N THR A 70 4.80 43.35 6.32
CA THR A 70 5.29 43.30 7.70
C THR A 70 4.08 43.09 8.60
N CYS A 71 4.25 42.35 9.70
CA CYS A 71 3.15 42.07 10.66
C CYS A 71 2.38 43.35 11.07
N LYS A 72 3.04 44.51 10.99
CA LYS A 72 2.50 45.85 11.24
C LYS A 72 1.54 46.36 10.14
N MET A 73 1.82 46.10 8.85
CA MET A 73 0.94 46.52 7.75
C MET A 73 -0.44 45.85 7.78
N LEU A 74 -0.54 44.66 8.36
CA LEU A 74 -1.81 43.93 8.50
C LEU A 74 -2.70 44.50 9.60
N GLN A 75 -2.14 45.30 10.52
CA GLN A 75 -2.87 45.87 11.65
C GLN A 75 -3.45 47.25 11.34
N ASP A 76 -2.86 47.98 10.38
CA ASP A 76 -3.10 49.44 10.25
C ASP A 76 -4.17 49.82 9.19
N SER A 77 -4.56 48.95 8.24
CA SER A 77 -5.81 49.12 7.45
C SER A 77 -6.23 47.88 6.65
N GLU A 78 -7.50 47.47 6.75
CA GLU A 78 -8.07 46.35 5.96
C GLU A 78 -7.93 46.58 4.44
N THR A 79 -8.06 47.82 3.98
CA THR A 79 -7.99 48.17 2.55
C THR A 79 -6.59 47.91 1.96
N SER A 80 -5.52 48.18 2.71
CA SER A 80 -4.16 47.89 2.25
C SER A 80 -3.90 46.38 2.14
N ALA A 81 -4.44 45.59 3.06
CA ALA A 81 -4.26 44.13 3.06
C ALA A 81 -4.93 43.46 1.85
N VAL A 82 -6.13 43.94 1.46
CA VAL A 82 -6.87 43.42 0.30
C VAL A 82 -6.14 43.72 -1.01
N THR A 83 -5.68 44.96 -1.22
CA THR A 83 -4.93 45.32 -2.44
C THR A 83 -3.66 44.49 -2.57
N VAL A 84 -2.89 44.39 -1.48
CA VAL A 84 -1.66 43.62 -1.44
C VAL A 84 -1.92 42.13 -1.69
N ALA A 85 -2.99 41.55 -1.13
CA ALA A 85 -3.37 40.16 -1.42
C ALA A 85 -3.76 39.96 -2.89
N ASN A 86 -4.46 40.92 -3.51
CA ASN A 86 -4.84 40.88 -4.92
C ASN A 86 -3.62 40.95 -5.85
N ASP A 87 -2.68 41.85 -5.56
CA ASP A 87 -1.43 41.99 -6.32
C ASP A 87 -0.58 40.71 -6.22
N THR A 88 -0.45 40.15 -5.02
CA THR A 88 0.22 38.85 -4.81
C THR A 88 -0.47 37.74 -5.58
N ARG A 89 -1.80 37.68 -5.55
CA ARG A 89 -2.56 36.66 -6.29
C ARG A 89 -2.33 36.80 -7.80
N ALA A 90 -2.31 38.03 -8.32
CA ALA A 90 -2.00 38.29 -9.72
C ALA A 90 -0.56 37.85 -10.05
N ALA A 91 0.42 38.15 -9.20
CA ALA A 91 1.81 37.74 -9.37
C ALA A 91 1.97 36.21 -9.36
N LEU A 92 1.32 35.51 -8.43
CA LEU A 92 1.33 34.04 -8.38
C LEU A 92 0.66 33.40 -9.60
N TYR A 93 -0.44 33.98 -10.07
CA TYR A 93 -1.10 33.51 -11.29
C TYR A 93 -0.22 33.71 -12.52
N GLN A 94 0.43 34.87 -12.64
CA GLN A 94 1.40 35.12 -13.70
C GLN A 94 2.60 34.16 -13.60
N ALA A 95 3.06 33.88 -12.38
CA ALA A 95 4.13 32.91 -12.17
C ALA A 95 3.73 31.51 -12.68
N GLU A 96 2.51 31.07 -12.37
CA GLU A 96 1.95 29.82 -12.87
C GLU A 96 1.93 29.78 -14.41
N LEU A 97 1.52 30.87 -15.07
CA LEU A 97 1.49 30.96 -16.53
C LEU A 97 2.88 30.87 -17.16
N VAL A 98 3.86 31.58 -16.61
CA VAL A 98 5.25 31.56 -17.10
C VAL A 98 5.85 30.16 -16.95
N LEU A 99 5.65 29.52 -15.80
CA LEU A 99 6.11 28.15 -15.56
C LEU A 99 5.44 27.16 -16.51
N ASN A 100 4.14 27.28 -16.76
CA ASN A 100 3.47 26.45 -17.77
C ASN A 100 4.00 26.72 -19.20
N ALA A 101 4.43 27.94 -19.52
CA ALA A 101 5.04 28.25 -20.80
C ALA A 101 6.43 27.59 -20.94
N PHE A 102 7.23 27.60 -19.86
CA PHE A 102 8.49 26.85 -19.83
C PHE A 102 8.25 25.36 -20.13
N ALA A 103 7.14 24.78 -19.63
CA ALA A 103 6.78 23.36 -19.83
C ALA A 103 6.70 23.00 -21.30
N ARG A 104 6.10 23.90 -22.06
CA ARG A 104 5.94 23.73 -23.50
C ARG A 104 7.26 23.97 -24.21
N LEU A 105 8.00 25.00 -23.80
CA LEU A 105 9.29 25.35 -24.40
C LEU A 105 10.30 24.21 -24.30
N ARG A 106 10.38 23.53 -23.15
CA ARG A 106 11.33 22.43 -22.98
C ARG A 106 11.04 21.21 -23.86
N GLY A 107 9.78 20.98 -24.21
CA GLY A 107 9.40 19.96 -25.18
C GLY A 107 9.81 20.29 -26.62
N THR A 108 10.32 21.51 -26.87
CA THR A 108 10.79 21.94 -28.19
C THR A 108 12.29 21.69 -28.36
N LYS A 109 12.74 21.53 -29.61
CA LYS A 109 14.17 21.39 -29.96
C LYS A 109 14.90 22.75 -30.07
N ILE A 110 14.42 23.77 -29.36
CA ILE A 110 15.01 25.12 -29.42
C ILE A 110 16.32 25.13 -28.64
N SER A 111 17.42 25.42 -29.34
CA SER A 111 18.75 25.54 -28.73
C SER A 111 18.76 26.64 -27.66
N GLY A 112 19.35 26.36 -26.50
CA GLY A 112 19.44 27.30 -25.36
C GLY A 112 18.19 27.40 -24.47
N ALA A 113 17.10 26.71 -24.81
CA ALA A 113 15.87 26.71 -23.99
C ALA A 113 16.12 26.18 -22.56
N GLU A 114 16.92 25.12 -22.41
CA GLU A 114 17.22 24.54 -21.09
C GLU A 114 18.03 25.51 -20.22
N ALA A 115 19.13 26.06 -20.72
CA ALA A 115 19.96 27.02 -19.99
C ALA A 115 19.16 28.28 -19.59
N PHE A 116 18.29 28.77 -20.47
CA PHE A 116 17.38 29.87 -20.16
C PHE A 116 16.47 29.51 -19.00
N ILE A 117 15.80 28.37 -19.10
CA ILE A 117 14.86 27.87 -18.10
C ILE A 117 15.57 27.70 -16.74
N ASP A 118 16.74 27.07 -16.72
CA ASP A 118 17.51 26.83 -15.50
C ASP A 118 17.90 28.15 -14.83
N SER A 119 18.29 29.16 -15.62
CA SER A 119 18.56 30.50 -15.10
C SER A 119 17.34 31.12 -14.42
N HIS A 120 16.11 30.90 -14.89
CA HIS A 120 14.90 31.44 -14.27
C HIS A 120 14.52 30.66 -13.01
N PHE A 121 14.79 29.36 -12.99
CA PHE A 121 14.58 28.53 -11.81
C PHE A 121 15.54 28.88 -10.68
N ASN A 122 16.80 29.16 -10.98
CA ASN A 122 17.74 29.67 -9.98
C ASN A 122 17.22 30.97 -9.34
N MET A 123 16.65 31.87 -10.13
CA MET A 123 16.03 33.08 -9.57
C MET A 123 14.84 32.78 -8.63
N LEU A 124 14.02 31.77 -8.97
CA LEU A 124 12.91 31.32 -8.13
C LEU A 124 13.44 30.74 -6.82
N LEU A 125 14.45 29.87 -6.90
CA LEU A 125 15.10 29.21 -5.79
C LEU A 125 15.66 30.23 -4.80
N ASP A 126 16.32 31.29 -5.30
CA ASP A 126 16.87 32.39 -4.51
C ASP A 126 15.83 33.12 -3.67
N CYS A 127 14.56 33.13 -4.08
CA CYS A 127 13.46 33.76 -3.34
C CYS A 127 12.37 32.81 -2.87
N TRP A 128 12.65 31.51 -2.86
CA TRP A 128 11.62 30.52 -2.55
C TRP A 128 10.98 30.73 -1.17
N ASN A 129 11.77 31.14 -0.17
CA ASN A 129 11.28 31.46 1.17
C ASN A 129 10.26 32.61 1.16
N ASP A 130 10.46 33.61 0.31
CA ASP A 130 9.56 34.77 0.18
C ASP A 130 8.27 34.38 -0.55
N VAL A 131 8.39 33.56 -1.59
CA VAL A 131 7.23 32.95 -2.27
C VAL A 131 6.42 32.11 -1.28
N LEU A 132 7.06 31.26 -0.46
CA LEU A 132 6.37 30.44 0.54
C LEU A 132 5.67 31.26 1.62
N LYS A 133 6.25 32.38 2.08
CA LYS A 133 5.57 33.30 3.02
C LYS A 133 4.25 33.80 2.44
N TRP A 134 4.23 34.13 1.14
CA TRP A 134 3.01 34.54 0.47
C TRP A 134 1.98 33.44 0.32
N LEU A 135 2.43 32.26 -0.10
CA LEU A 135 1.56 31.10 -0.21
C LEU A 135 0.93 30.78 1.16
N LEU A 136 1.72 30.78 2.24
CA LEU A 136 1.23 30.62 3.61
C LEU A 136 0.27 31.74 4.02
N TYR A 137 0.62 33.00 3.72
CA TYR A 137 -0.23 34.15 4.03
C TYR A 137 -1.60 34.03 3.37
N LEU A 138 -1.65 33.73 2.07
CA LEU A 138 -2.91 33.52 1.36
C LEU A 138 -3.68 32.36 1.99
N MET A 139 -3.05 31.22 2.21
CA MET A 139 -3.72 30.06 2.81
C MET A 139 -4.27 30.31 4.22
N LEU A 140 -3.56 31.08 5.06
CA LEU A 140 -3.95 31.34 6.45
C LEU A 140 -4.93 32.51 6.61
N ASN A 141 -4.97 33.45 5.67
CA ASN A 141 -5.85 34.63 5.72
C ASN A 141 -7.07 34.52 4.79
N THR A 142 -7.17 33.46 3.98
CA THR A 142 -8.41 33.13 3.25
C THR A 142 -9.57 32.68 4.16
N PRO A 143 -9.39 31.98 5.30
CA PRO A 143 -10.52 31.53 6.13
C PRO A 143 -11.43 32.64 6.65
N THR A 144 -10.94 33.88 6.73
CA THR A 144 -11.72 35.05 7.17
C THR A 144 -12.53 35.73 6.07
N ALA A 145 -12.26 35.44 4.80
CA ALA A 145 -12.95 36.01 3.66
C ALA A 145 -13.23 34.88 2.67
N SER A 146 -14.49 34.51 2.44
CA SER A 146 -14.97 33.43 1.57
C SER A 146 -14.48 33.47 0.11
N ASP A 147 -13.16 33.46 -0.12
CA ASP A 147 -12.49 33.58 -1.41
C ASP A 147 -11.74 32.28 -1.76
N PRO A 148 -12.46 31.24 -2.20
CA PRO A 148 -11.86 30.03 -2.75
C PRO A 148 -10.74 30.31 -3.77
N LEU A 149 -10.83 31.41 -4.52
CA LEU A 149 -9.88 31.72 -5.57
C LEU A 149 -8.46 31.92 -5.04
N ALA A 150 -8.29 32.46 -3.82
CA ALA A 150 -6.97 32.62 -3.21
C ALA A 150 -6.30 31.27 -2.95
N ILE A 151 -7.04 30.30 -2.38
CA ILE A 151 -6.56 28.92 -2.17
C ILE A 151 -6.26 28.25 -3.52
N PHE A 152 -7.16 28.38 -4.50
CA PHE A 152 -6.96 27.84 -5.84
C PHE A 152 -5.67 28.36 -6.50
N THR A 153 -5.47 29.68 -6.52
CA THR A 153 -4.28 30.30 -7.12
C THR A 153 -3.02 29.90 -6.36
N SER A 154 -3.05 29.91 -5.02
CA SER A 154 -1.91 29.55 -4.19
C SER A 154 -1.45 28.10 -4.45
N VAL A 155 -2.38 27.14 -4.44
CA VAL A 155 -2.02 25.72 -4.66
C VAL A 155 -1.60 25.44 -6.09
N ARG A 156 -2.21 26.10 -7.08
CA ARG A 156 -1.82 25.94 -8.49
C ARG A 156 -0.44 26.53 -8.78
N ALA A 157 -0.15 27.73 -8.28
CA ALA A 157 1.16 28.34 -8.40
C ALA A 157 2.23 27.46 -7.75
N PHE A 158 1.98 27.01 -6.51
CA PHE A 158 2.86 26.08 -5.81
C PHE A 158 3.17 24.82 -6.63
N ALA A 159 2.13 24.15 -7.13
CA ALA A 159 2.34 22.93 -7.90
C ALA A 159 2.99 23.18 -9.27
N ALA A 160 2.74 24.32 -9.92
CA ALA A 160 3.46 24.69 -11.13
C ALA A 160 4.97 24.83 -10.88
N MET A 161 5.36 25.27 -9.66
CA MET A 161 6.75 25.40 -9.23
C MET A 161 7.39 24.04 -8.93
N ILE A 162 6.70 23.17 -8.19
CA ILE A 162 7.31 21.90 -7.70
C ILE A 162 6.98 20.64 -8.52
N CYS A 163 5.89 20.61 -9.29
CA CYS A 163 5.43 19.40 -10.00
C CYS A 163 5.84 19.32 -11.47
N TYR A 164 6.68 20.26 -11.91
CA TYR A 164 7.02 20.39 -13.30
C TYR A 164 7.88 19.20 -13.79
N PRO A 165 7.66 18.68 -15.01
CA PRO A 165 8.48 17.57 -15.52
C PRO A 165 9.87 18.01 -16.00
N GLY A 166 10.94 17.41 -15.46
CA GLY A 166 12.29 17.41 -16.05
C GLY A 166 13.39 18.13 -15.27
N TRP A 167 13.10 18.82 -14.17
CA TRP A 167 14.11 19.57 -13.40
C TRP A 167 14.46 18.87 -12.09
N SER A 168 14.93 17.63 -12.19
CA SER A 168 15.03 16.77 -11.02
C SER A 168 15.83 17.41 -9.87
N HIS A 169 16.98 18.02 -10.14
CA HIS A 169 17.85 18.58 -9.10
C HIS A 169 17.31 19.89 -8.48
N LEU A 170 16.88 20.88 -9.28
CA LEU A 170 16.36 22.15 -8.73
C LEU A 170 15.04 21.95 -7.98
N GLN A 171 14.21 21.00 -8.43
CA GLN A 171 12.96 20.67 -7.76
C GLN A 171 13.18 19.93 -6.46
N GLU A 172 14.11 18.98 -6.45
CA GLU A 172 14.56 18.33 -5.24
C GLU A 172 15.04 19.39 -4.23
N GLU A 173 15.82 20.38 -4.66
CA GLU A 173 16.27 21.45 -3.75
C GLU A 173 15.14 22.34 -3.22
N LEU A 174 14.09 22.58 -4.00
CA LEU A 174 12.89 23.29 -3.53
C LEU A 174 12.11 22.44 -2.51
N LEU A 175 11.99 21.14 -2.76
CA LEU A 175 11.23 20.21 -1.92
C LEU A 175 11.98 19.80 -0.65
N ASP A 176 13.30 19.83 -0.67
CA ASP A 176 14.18 19.62 0.49
C ASP A 176 14.13 20.76 1.50
N LYS A 177 13.47 21.89 1.16
CA LYS A 177 13.25 22.98 2.12
C LYS A 177 12.08 22.61 3.06
N PRO A 178 12.28 22.58 4.39
CA PRO A 178 11.22 22.18 5.35
C PRO A 178 9.91 22.96 5.21
N GLN A 179 9.99 24.24 4.86
CA GLN A 179 8.83 25.13 4.70
C GLN A 179 7.94 24.72 3.51
N THR A 180 8.52 24.09 2.49
CA THR A 180 7.78 23.53 1.35
C THR A 180 6.85 22.42 1.80
N ILE A 181 7.39 21.53 2.64
CA ILE A 181 6.65 20.41 3.23
C ILE A 181 5.57 20.92 4.21
N ASP A 182 5.89 21.92 5.03
CA ASP A 182 4.93 22.53 5.95
C ASP A 182 3.74 23.15 5.20
N TYR A 183 4.00 23.86 4.10
CA TYR A 183 2.95 24.41 3.23
C TYR A 183 2.09 23.29 2.62
N LEU A 184 2.70 22.21 2.13
CA LEU A 184 1.96 21.06 1.59
C LEU A 184 1.02 20.44 2.63
N TYR A 185 1.48 20.31 3.88
CA TYR A 185 0.63 19.84 4.97
C TYR A 185 -0.49 20.80 5.32
N LEU A 186 -0.22 22.11 5.34
CA LEU A 186 -1.26 23.14 5.53
C LEU A 186 -2.37 22.99 4.49
N VAL A 187 -1.99 22.84 3.21
CA VAL A 187 -2.92 22.63 2.10
C VAL A 187 -3.70 21.32 2.25
N LEU A 188 -3.06 20.25 2.72
CA LEU A 188 -3.72 18.96 2.88
C LEU A 188 -4.92 19.05 3.81
N TYR A 189 -4.80 19.67 4.98
CA TYR A 189 -5.91 19.70 5.94
C TYR A 189 -6.86 20.89 5.80
N GLN A 190 -6.68 21.77 4.80
CA GLN A 190 -7.67 22.81 4.54
C GLN A 190 -8.99 22.21 4.01
N LYS A 191 -10.10 22.71 4.54
CA LYS A 191 -11.45 22.42 4.07
C LYS A 191 -12.04 23.62 3.35
N ASP A 192 -12.91 23.32 2.39
CA ASP A 192 -13.85 24.27 1.83
C ASP A 192 -14.91 24.59 2.90
N PRO A 193 -15.07 25.87 3.28
CA PRO A 193 -16.02 26.26 4.33
C PRO A 193 -17.47 25.95 3.97
N ASP A 194 -17.82 25.94 2.68
CA ASP A 194 -19.21 25.76 2.26
C ASP A 194 -19.62 24.27 2.33
N SER A 195 -18.72 23.39 1.90
CA SER A 195 -19.00 21.95 1.82
C SER A 195 -18.50 21.17 3.03
N GLU A 196 -17.69 21.78 3.91
CA GLU A 196 -16.94 21.13 4.98
C GLU A 196 -15.96 20.04 4.48
N LEU A 197 -15.67 20.09 3.17
CA LEU A 197 -14.86 19.10 2.48
C LEU A 197 -13.44 19.63 2.26
N TYR A 198 -12.40 18.87 2.69
CA TYR A 198 -11.03 19.04 2.16
C TYR A 198 -10.95 19.39 0.68
N TRP A 199 -10.20 20.44 0.36
CA TRP A 199 -10.07 20.99 -0.99
C TRP A 199 -9.60 19.95 -2.00
N TYR A 200 -10.33 19.82 -3.11
CA TYR A 200 -9.90 19.05 -4.28
C TYR A 200 -9.70 20.02 -5.44
N ILE A 201 -8.43 20.28 -5.80
CA ILE A 201 -8.09 21.26 -6.82
C ILE A 201 -7.75 20.50 -8.10
N PRO A 202 -8.63 20.51 -9.13
CA PRO A 202 -8.36 19.79 -10.36
C PRO A 202 -7.18 20.43 -11.09
N GLN A 203 -6.32 19.60 -11.64
CA GLN A 203 -5.27 20.03 -12.55
C GLN A 203 -5.91 20.54 -13.86
N ALA A 204 -5.21 21.46 -14.55
CA ALA A 204 -5.73 22.11 -15.75
C ALA A 204 -6.24 21.11 -16.80
N VAL A 205 -7.17 21.54 -17.66
CA VAL A 205 -8.02 20.73 -18.56
C VAL A 205 -7.35 19.54 -19.27
N TYR A 206 -6.04 19.63 -19.57
CA TYR A 206 -5.29 18.60 -20.31
C TYR A 206 -4.63 17.52 -19.45
N ARG A 207 -4.61 17.68 -18.12
CA ARG A 207 -4.13 16.65 -17.20
C ARG A 207 -5.22 16.45 -16.15
N PRO A 208 -6.00 15.35 -16.20
CA PRO A 208 -6.88 15.04 -15.09
C PRO A 208 -6.03 14.92 -13.82
N GLY A 209 -6.60 15.21 -12.64
CA GLY A 209 -5.97 14.89 -11.34
C GLY A 209 -6.14 15.96 -10.29
N CYS A 210 -5.71 15.68 -9.07
CA CYS A 210 -5.63 16.66 -7.99
C CYS A 210 -4.22 17.25 -7.92
N VAL A 211 -4.13 18.57 -7.98
CA VAL A 211 -2.87 19.32 -7.88
C VAL A 211 -2.15 19.03 -6.55
N ILE A 212 -2.92 18.83 -5.47
CA ILE A 212 -2.39 18.50 -4.14
C ILE A 212 -1.78 17.10 -4.12
N ASN A 213 -2.46 16.13 -4.74
CA ASN A 213 -1.96 14.75 -4.80
C ASN A 213 -0.72 14.66 -5.70
N GLU A 214 -0.70 15.37 -6.83
CA GLU A 214 0.50 15.44 -7.67
C GLU A 214 1.70 16.05 -6.91
N SER A 215 1.47 17.09 -6.11
CA SER A 215 2.49 17.69 -5.24
C SER A 215 3.04 16.67 -4.22
N LEU A 216 2.15 15.90 -3.59
CA LEU A 216 2.55 14.80 -2.71
C LEU A 216 3.33 13.72 -3.43
N ARG A 217 2.86 13.29 -4.61
CA ARG A 217 3.53 12.28 -5.44
C ARG A 217 4.97 12.67 -5.73
N ARG A 218 5.20 13.96 -6.01
CA ARG A 218 6.53 14.50 -6.27
C ARG A 218 7.42 14.40 -5.04
N CYS A 219 6.92 14.78 -3.87
CA CYS A 219 7.65 14.62 -2.60
C CYS A 219 7.99 13.15 -2.27
N LEU A 220 7.26 12.19 -2.82
CA LEU A 220 7.53 10.76 -2.61
C LEU A 220 8.48 10.15 -3.65
N ASN A 221 8.79 10.87 -4.73
CA ASN A 221 9.67 10.34 -5.78
C ASN A 221 11.16 10.46 -5.43
N TRP A 222 11.52 11.28 -4.43
CA TRP A 222 12.89 11.42 -3.94
C TRP A 222 13.00 10.94 -2.49
N GLU A 223 14.10 10.26 -2.18
CA GLU A 223 14.36 9.70 -0.85
C GLU A 223 14.56 10.81 0.20
N SER A 224 15.34 11.84 -0.15
CA SER A 224 15.58 13.06 0.62
C SER A 224 14.28 13.72 1.06
N THR A 225 13.40 14.00 0.10
CA THR A 225 12.11 14.66 0.36
C THR A 225 11.12 13.75 1.10
N THR A 226 11.19 12.42 0.90
CA THR A 226 10.35 11.44 1.62
C THR A 226 10.74 11.39 3.10
N GLY A 227 12.04 11.34 3.40
CA GLY A 227 12.54 11.40 4.78
C GLY A 227 12.12 12.70 5.48
N LEU A 228 12.22 13.82 4.77
CA LEU A 228 11.77 15.12 5.27
C LEU A 228 10.25 15.15 5.50
N LEU A 229 9.44 14.64 4.58
CA LEU A 229 7.98 14.51 4.70
C LEU A 229 7.61 13.79 6.00
N VAL A 230 8.18 12.61 6.25
CA VAL A 230 7.93 11.81 7.47
C VAL A 230 8.41 12.54 8.73
N SER A 231 9.61 13.14 8.70
CA SER A 231 10.18 13.87 9.83
C SER A 231 9.32 15.08 10.22
N ARG A 232 8.87 15.87 9.25
CA ARG A 232 7.98 17.02 9.50
C ARG A 232 6.63 16.58 10.02
N PHE A 233 6.05 15.50 9.50
CA PHE A 233 4.80 14.93 10.02
C PHE A 233 4.90 14.53 11.50
N LYS A 234 6.01 13.91 11.89
CA LYS A 234 6.30 13.55 13.29
C LYS A 234 6.41 14.76 14.20
N ALA A 235 7.05 15.82 13.70
CA ALA A 235 7.23 17.08 14.43
C ALA A 235 5.93 17.89 14.60
N MET A 236 4.87 17.57 13.87
CA MET A 236 3.59 18.26 14.03
C MET A 236 2.91 17.95 15.36
N ARG A 237 2.19 18.94 15.87
CA ARG A 237 1.22 18.75 16.95
C ARG A 237 0.20 17.64 16.59
N SER A 238 -0.21 16.88 17.60
CA SER A 238 -1.09 15.71 17.43
C SER A 238 -2.45 16.06 16.79
N ASP A 239 -3.00 17.24 17.10
CA ASP A 239 -4.23 17.76 16.53
C ASP A 239 -4.11 18.05 15.02
N THR A 240 -3.04 18.73 14.60
CA THR A 240 -2.75 18.98 13.18
C THR A 240 -2.50 17.68 12.44
N ARG A 241 -1.72 16.77 13.03
CA ARG A 241 -1.43 15.45 12.48
C ARG A 241 -2.70 14.64 12.24
N ALA A 242 -3.65 14.66 13.18
CA ALA A 242 -4.94 14.01 13.03
C ALA A 242 -5.77 14.60 11.87
N LYS A 243 -5.73 15.93 11.66
CA LYS A 243 -6.41 16.58 10.53
C LYS A 243 -5.79 16.21 9.18
N VAL A 244 -4.45 16.17 9.08
CA VAL A 244 -3.74 15.69 7.88
C VAL A 244 -4.15 14.26 7.56
N VAL A 245 -4.11 13.38 8.56
CA VAL A 245 -4.53 11.99 8.47
C VAL A 245 -5.97 11.88 7.97
N GLN A 246 -6.90 12.62 8.59
CA GLN A 246 -8.30 12.59 8.21
C GLN A 246 -8.50 13.09 6.77
N SER A 247 -7.73 14.08 6.34
CA SER A 247 -7.72 14.53 4.96
C SER A 247 -7.29 13.44 3.97
N LEU A 248 -6.18 12.77 4.24
CA LEU A 248 -5.70 11.65 3.43
C LEU A 248 -6.72 10.49 3.40
N CYS A 249 -7.41 10.24 4.51
CA CYS A 249 -8.49 9.26 4.60
C CYS A 249 -9.71 9.60 3.73
N ASP A 250 -10.12 10.87 3.70
CA ASP A 250 -11.40 11.29 3.11
C ASP A 250 -11.29 11.65 1.63
N ARG A 251 -10.11 12.07 1.17
CA ARG A 251 -9.86 12.42 -0.25
C ARG A 251 -10.22 11.29 -1.22
N PRO A 252 -9.81 10.02 -1.03
CA PRO A 252 -10.17 8.92 -1.93
C PRO A 252 -11.68 8.82 -2.16
N LYS A 253 -12.49 8.92 -1.10
CA LYS A 253 -13.95 8.82 -1.20
C LYS A 253 -14.53 9.90 -2.11
N ARG A 254 -14.03 11.13 -2.00
CA ARG A 254 -14.50 12.26 -2.81
C ARG A 254 -14.08 12.18 -4.26
N MET A 255 -12.85 11.71 -4.47
CA MET A 255 -12.31 11.51 -5.79
C MET A 255 -13.16 10.54 -6.61
N VAL A 256 -13.80 9.61 -5.94
CA VAL A 256 -14.72 8.66 -6.54
C VAL A 256 -16.13 9.27 -6.66
N SER A 257 -16.68 9.82 -5.57
CA SER A 257 -18.06 10.29 -5.54
C SER A 257 -18.34 11.52 -6.41
N GLY A 258 -17.39 12.44 -6.54
CA GLY A 258 -17.59 13.73 -7.22
C GLY A 258 -17.26 13.76 -8.71
N ASN A 259 -16.55 12.74 -9.22
CA ASN A 259 -15.75 12.88 -10.44
C ASN A 259 -16.04 11.81 -11.52
N ILE A 260 -16.62 10.66 -11.15
CA ILE A 260 -16.80 9.54 -12.09
C ILE A 260 -18.01 9.73 -13.02
N ARG A 261 -19.03 10.47 -12.60
CA ARG A 261 -20.23 10.71 -13.42
C ARG A 261 -19.97 11.73 -14.54
N GLY A 262 -19.37 11.29 -15.64
CA GLY A 262 -19.56 11.95 -16.95
C GLY A 262 -18.31 12.26 -17.80
N ARG A 263 -17.08 12.05 -17.34
CA ARG A 263 -15.87 12.40 -18.13
C ARG A 263 -14.91 11.21 -18.31
N ARG A 264 -14.66 10.82 -19.57
CA ARG A 264 -13.64 9.82 -19.93
C ARG A 264 -12.26 10.33 -19.50
N GLY A 265 -11.45 9.46 -18.89
CA GLY A 265 -10.08 9.77 -18.42
C GLY A 265 -9.95 10.12 -16.93
N ILE A 266 -11.04 10.45 -16.24
CA ILE A 266 -10.99 10.76 -14.80
C ILE A 266 -10.72 9.52 -13.95
N ALA A 267 -11.20 8.34 -14.35
CA ALA A 267 -10.99 7.11 -13.57
C ALA A 267 -9.52 6.68 -13.48
N THR A 268 -8.77 6.71 -14.60
CA THR A 268 -7.33 6.38 -14.62
C THR A 268 -6.56 7.24 -13.64
N GLN A 269 -6.84 8.54 -13.67
CA GLN A 269 -6.17 9.49 -12.80
C GLN A 269 -6.65 9.39 -11.36
N ALA A 270 -7.95 9.21 -11.13
CA ALA A 270 -8.45 8.97 -9.79
C ALA A 270 -7.71 7.76 -9.18
N GLY A 271 -7.42 6.75 -9.99
CA GLY A 271 -6.61 5.60 -9.60
C GLY A 271 -5.17 5.97 -9.27
N ALA A 272 -4.51 6.79 -10.10
CA ALA A 272 -3.14 7.26 -9.86
C ALA A 272 -3.03 8.12 -8.59
N ASP A 273 -4.02 8.97 -8.35
CA ASP A 273 -4.10 9.81 -7.16
C ASP A 273 -4.40 8.97 -5.92
N VAL A 274 -5.27 7.97 -6.01
CA VAL A 274 -5.51 7.01 -4.94
C VAL A 274 -4.25 6.18 -4.66
N ALA A 275 -3.51 5.75 -5.69
CA ALA A 275 -2.23 5.07 -5.55
C ALA A 275 -1.20 5.95 -4.84
N THR A 276 -1.15 7.23 -5.21
CA THR A 276 -0.31 8.23 -4.54
C THR A 276 -0.69 8.35 -3.07
N LEU A 277 -1.98 8.46 -2.76
CA LEU A 277 -2.44 8.51 -1.37
C LEU A 277 -2.10 7.21 -0.62
N CYS A 278 -2.14 6.04 -1.27
CA CYS A 278 -1.65 4.79 -0.68
C CYS A 278 -0.17 4.89 -0.34
N LEU A 279 0.66 5.41 -1.25
CA LEU A 279 2.10 5.57 -1.02
C LEU A 279 2.36 6.56 0.12
N VAL A 280 1.64 7.68 0.19
CA VAL A 280 1.76 8.65 1.29
C VAL A 280 1.39 7.97 2.61
N VAL A 281 0.23 7.31 2.65
CA VAL A 281 -0.24 6.58 3.83
C VAL A 281 0.73 5.48 4.23
N TYR A 282 1.31 4.79 3.26
CA TYR A 282 2.30 3.74 3.47
C TYR A 282 3.56 4.32 4.13
N ASN A 283 4.16 5.34 3.51
CA ASN A 283 5.39 5.97 4.01
C ASN A 283 5.18 6.64 5.38
N LEU A 284 4.04 7.29 5.60
CA LEU A 284 3.68 7.84 6.91
C LEU A 284 3.35 6.72 7.91
N GLY A 285 2.68 5.65 7.47
CA GLY A 285 2.16 4.56 8.29
C GLY A 285 3.20 3.59 8.82
N LEU A 286 4.44 3.66 8.33
CA LEU A 286 5.61 3.02 8.94
C LEU A 286 5.94 3.61 10.32
N ASP A 287 5.38 4.77 10.66
CA ASP A 287 5.51 5.33 11.99
C ASP A 287 4.67 4.53 13.02
N PRO A 288 5.31 3.89 14.02
CA PRO A 288 4.59 3.19 15.08
C PRO A 288 3.65 4.10 15.87
N ASP A 289 3.93 5.42 15.94
CA ASP A 289 3.14 6.41 16.68
C ASP A 289 1.83 6.77 15.97
N ILE A 290 1.71 6.54 14.66
CA ILE A 290 0.42 6.63 14.00
C ILE A 290 -0.45 5.50 14.51
N SER A 291 -1.54 5.87 15.20
CA SER A 291 -2.42 4.89 15.82
C SER A 291 -2.88 3.81 14.83
N LYS A 292 -2.91 2.56 15.30
CA LYS A 292 -3.45 1.41 14.56
C LYS A 292 -4.84 1.68 13.96
N LYS A 293 -5.64 2.52 14.62
CA LYS A 293 -6.97 2.96 14.17
C LYS A 293 -6.88 3.76 12.87
N VAL A 294 -5.97 4.73 12.80
CA VAL A 294 -5.75 5.56 11.61
C VAL A 294 -5.37 4.72 10.40
N ARG A 295 -4.38 3.83 10.54
CA ARG A 295 -3.97 2.91 9.46
C ARG A 295 -5.13 2.09 8.93
N ARG A 296 -5.95 1.52 9.83
CA ARG A 296 -7.14 0.74 9.45
C ARG A 296 -8.17 1.58 8.69
N THR A 297 -8.46 2.79 9.17
CA THR A 297 -9.41 3.70 8.51
C THR A 297 -8.92 4.12 7.13
N MET A 298 -7.62 4.40 6.99
CA MET A 298 -7.01 4.73 5.70
C MET A 298 -7.11 3.57 4.72
N CYS A 299 -6.62 2.39 5.09
CA CYS A 299 -6.69 1.19 4.24
C CYS A 299 -8.13 0.91 3.81
N TYR A 300 -9.09 1.00 4.75
CA TYR A 300 -10.50 0.80 4.45
C TYR A 300 -11.04 1.83 3.45
N ASN A 301 -10.82 3.13 3.69
CA ASN A 301 -11.36 4.18 2.83
C ASN A 301 -10.76 4.12 1.42
N VAL A 302 -9.47 3.81 1.30
CA VAL A 302 -8.84 3.67 0.01
C VAL A 302 -9.36 2.43 -0.72
N ALA A 303 -9.36 1.26 -0.07
CA ALA A 303 -9.88 0.05 -0.68
C ALA A 303 -11.34 0.18 -1.11
N HIS A 304 -12.18 0.81 -0.29
CA HIS A 304 -13.56 1.12 -0.64
C HIS A 304 -13.65 2.03 -1.86
N SER A 305 -12.81 3.06 -1.95
CA SER A 305 -12.76 3.97 -3.10
C SER A 305 -12.37 3.23 -4.38
N LEU A 306 -11.34 2.38 -4.30
CA LEU A 306 -10.92 1.51 -5.41
C LEU A 306 -12.06 0.57 -5.84
N SER A 307 -12.79 0.02 -4.87
CA SER A 307 -13.93 -0.86 -5.13
C SER A 307 -15.02 -0.17 -5.93
N VAL A 308 -15.44 1.01 -5.49
CA VAL A 308 -16.45 1.81 -6.19
C VAL A 308 -15.95 2.22 -7.58
N MET A 309 -14.68 2.57 -7.75
CA MET A 309 -14.11 2.88 -9.07
C MET A 309 -14.19 1.71 -10.04
N VAL A 310 -13.91 0.49 -9.56
CA VAL A 310 -13.96 -0.71 -10.39
C VAL A 310 -15.39 -1.09 -10.73
N ALA A 311 -16.32 -0.94 -9.77
CA ALA A 311 -17.75 -1.17 -9.95
C ALA A 311 -18.35 -0.21 -10.99
N ASP A 312 -18.18 1.11 -10.82
CA ASP A 312 -18.60 2.12 -11.81
C ASP A 312 -17.96 1.88 -13.19
N GLY A 313 -16.71 1.39 -13.17
CA GLY A 313 -16.00 0.95 -14.35
C GLY A 313 -16.64 -0.21 -15.09
N ALA A 314 -17.15 -1.19 -14.35
CA ALA A 314 -17.81 -2.38 -14.86
C ALA A 314 -19.06 -2.04 -15.66
N GLU A 315 -19.93 -1.26 -15.04
CA GLU A 315 -21.23 -0.89 -15.61
C GLU A 315 -21.06 -0.02 -16.86
N SER A 316 -19.99 0.77 -16.91
CA SER A 316 -19.74 1.68 -18.03
C SER A 316 -19.14 1.04 -19.29
N SER A 317 -18.92 -0.30 -19.29
CA SER A 317 -18.53 -1.31 -20.31
C SER A 317 -17.65 -0.93 -21.53
N GLY A 318 -17.52 0.33 -21.92
CA GLY A 318 -16.56 0.87 -22.89
C GLY A 318 -15.61 1.95 -22.34
N LYS A 319 -15.71 2.37 -21.06
CA LYS A 319 -14.94 3.52 -20.54
C LYS A 319 -13.78 3.18 -19.60
N LEU A 320 -13.81 2.03 -18.90
CA LEU A 320 -12.68 1.56 -18.09
C LEU A 320 -11.73 0.61 -18.85
N GLY A 321 -11.85 0.57 -20.18
CA GLY A 321 -11.01 -0.21 -21.08
C GLY A 321 -9.53 0.20 -21.13
N GLN A 322 -9.11 1.24 -20.40
CA GLN A 322 -7.69 1.60 -20.33
C GLN A 322 -6.98 0.73 -19.28
N PRO A 323 -6.00 -0.12 -19.68
CA PRO A 323 -5.28 -1.00 -18.76
C PRO A 323 -4.65 -0.26 -17.57
N SER A 324 -4.17 0.96 -17.82
CA SER A 324 -3.56 1.85 -16.81
C SER A 324 -4.41 2.13 -15.57
N ALA A 325 -5.75 2.17 -15.70
CA ALA A 325 -6.62 2.38 -14.54
C ALA A 325 -6.64 1.14 -13.63
N CYS A 326 -6.72 -0.06 -14.23
CA CYS A 326 -6.64 -1.31 -13.48
C CYS A 326 -5.25 -1.49 -12.88
N ASP A 327 -4.18 -1.12 -13.59
CA ASP A 327 -2.82 -1.14 -13.04
C ASP A 327 -2.70 -0.27 -11.81
N ASN A 328 -3.23 0.95 -11.85
CA ASN A 328 -3.18 1.86 -10.70
C ASN A 328 -3.97 1.29 -9.52
N VAL A 329 -5.13 0.66 -9.78
CA VAL A 329 -5.92 0.00 -8.72
C VAL A 329 -5.15 -1.16 -8.12
N VAL A 330 -4.65 -2.09 -8.95
CA VAL A 330 -3.88 -3.25 -8.47
C VAL A 330 -2.61 -2.79 -7.76
N THR A 331 -1.88 -1.83 -8.33
CA THR A 331 -0.69 -1.23 -7.71
C THR A 331 -1.04 -0.59 -6.36
N SER A 332 -2.17 0.12 -6.26
CA SER A 332 -2.65 0.68 -4.99
C SER A 332 -2.92 -0.43 -3.97
N ILE A 333 -3.58 -1.51 -4.39
CA ILE A 333 -3.90 -2.62 -3.49
C ILE A 333 -2.63 -3.35 -3.08
N LEU A 334 -1.68 -3.53 -3.99
CA LEU A 334 -0.35 -4.03 -3.71
C LEU A 334 0.39 -3.14 -2.73
N ILE A 335 0.41 -1.83 -2.91
CA ILE A 335 0.99 -0.88 -1.94
C ILE A 335 0.33 -1.03 -0.56
N LEU A 336 -1.00 -1.16 -0.52
CA LEU A 336 -1.74 -1.34 0.73
C LEU A 336 -1.51 -2.70 1.39
N THR A 337 -1.30 -3.76 0.60
CA THR A 337 -0.87 -5.04 1.13
C THR A 337 0.57 -4.95 1.63
N GLY A 338 1.43 -4.11 1.03
CA GLY A 338 2.84 -3.88 1.40
C GLY A 338 3.82 -4.33 0.32
N TYR A 339 3.34 -4.53 -0.90
CA TYR A 339 4.12 -4.86 -2.07
C TYR A 339 4.49 -3.58 -2.84
N GLN A 340 5.77 -3.22 -2.83
CA GLN A 340 6.27 -2.06 -3.57
C GLN A 340 7.29 -2.51 -4.62
N ARG A 341 6.93 -2.38 -5.90
CA ARG A 341 7.91 -2.42 -6.99
C ARG A 341 8.45 -1.00 -7.13
N ILE A 342 9.66 -0.74 -6.62
CA ILE A 342 10.38 0.51 -6.85
C ILE A 342 11.35 0.25 -8.01
N PRO A 343 10.99 0.50 -9.28
CA PRO A 343 11.98 0.48 -10.35
C PRO A 343 13.02 1.61 -10.12
N PRO A 344 14.33 1.39 -10.32
CA PRO A 344 15.00 0.22 -10.92
C PRO A 344 15.46 -0.85 -9.91
N THR A 345 15.23 -0.67 -8.62
CA THR A 345 15.62 -1.61 -7.55
C THR A 345 14.78 -2.89 -7.55
N PRO A 346 15.33 -4.04 -7.13
CA PRO A 346 14.58 -5.27 -6.95
C PRO A 346 13.43 -5.07 -5.95
N ILE A 347 12.39 -5.89 -6.12
CA ILE A 347 11.11 -5.87 -5.40
C ILE A 347 11.35 -5.77 -3.89
N LEU A 348 10.96 -4.65 -3.26
CA LEU A 348 10.90 -4.55 -1.81
C LEU A 348 9.50 -5.01 -1.36
N VAL A 349 9.44 -6.24 -0.86
CA VAL A 349 8.27 -6.74 -0.11
C VAL A 349 8.44 -6.22 1.33
N MET A 350 7.46 -5.48 1.88
CA MET A 350 7.57 -4.76 3.16
C MET A 350 6.32 -4.92 4.07
N PRO A 351 6.41 -4.74 5.44
CA PRO A 351 5.63 -5.47 6.48
C PRO A 351 4.14 -5.52 6.25
N HIS A 352 3.68 -6.70 5.81
CA HIS A 352 2.27 -7.02 5.91
C HIS A 352 1.97 -7.10 7.40
N SER A 353 0.72 -6.85 7.74
CA SER A 353 0.21 -7.47 8.95
C SER A 353 -1.08 -8.08 8.52
N HIS A 354 -1.34 -9.27 9.02
CA HIS A 354 -2.63 -9.93 8.96
C HIS A 354 -3.84 -8.97 9.13
N HIS A 355 -3.67 -7.94 9.96
CA HIS A 355 -4.65 -6.87 10.16
C HIS A 355 -4.94 -5.98 8.94
N ARG A 356 -3.96 -5.71 8.07
CA ARG A 356 -4.15 -4.95 6.83
C ARG A 356 -4.97 -5.75 5.84
N ILE A 357 -4.68 -7.04 5.68
CA ILE A 357 -5.44 -7.93 4.79
C ILE A 357 -6.89 -8.04 5.27
N ARG A 358 -7.12 -8.22 6.56
CA ARG A 358 -8.49 -8.15 7.12
C ARG A 358 -9.16 -6.79 6.89
N ALA A 359 -8.43 -5.68 6.95
CA ALA A 359 -9.00 -4.35 6.65
C ALA A 359 -9.38 -4.22 5.17
N LEU A 360 -8.56 -4.73 4.25
CA LEU A 360 -8.84 -4.79 2.81
C LEU A 360 -10.06 -5.67 2.53
N VAL A 361 -10.12 -6.84 3.15
CA VAL A 361 -11.27 -7.77 3.10
C VAL A 361 -12.55 -7.06 3.55
N ARG A 362 -12.54 -6.40 4.71
CA ARG A 362 -13.71 -5.64 5.22
C ARG A 362 -14.13 -4.50 4.31
N ALA A 363 -13.20 -3.98 3.51
CA ALA A 363 -13.44 -2.91 2.56
C ALA A 363 -13.89 -3.41 1.17
N ASN A 364 -14.17 -4.70 1.03
CA ASN A 364 -14.52 -5.34 -0.24
C ASN A 364 -13.42 -5.23 -1.32
N ALA A 365 -12.17 -5.12 -0.88
CA ALA A 365 -11.03 -5.03 -1.80
C ALA A 365 -10.84 -6.30 -2.62
N VAL A 366 -11.21 -7.47 -2.08
CA VAL A 366 -11.02 -8.77 -2.74
C VAL A 366 -11.78 -8.81 -4.07
N SER A 367 -13.09 -8.53 -4.06
CA SER A 367 -13.93 -8.37 -5.26
C SER A 367 -13.30 -7.46 -6.30
N THR A 368 -12.70 -6.36 -5.82
CA THR A 368 -12.07 -5.32 -6.63
C THR A 368 -10.81 -5.83 -7.32
N VAL A 369 -9.94 -6.51 -6.58
CA VAL A 369 -8.71 -7.15 -7.11
C VAL A 369 -9.08 -8.20 -8.12
N PHE A 370 -10.04 -9.06 -7.78
CA PHE A 370 -10.48 -10.14 -8.64
C PHE A 370 -11.04 -9.59 -9.97
N GLU A 371 -11.92 -8.59 -9.91
CA GLU A 371 -12.46 -7.95 -11.11
C GLU A 371 -11.36 -7.28 -11.96
N CYS A 372 -10.40 -6.60 -11.32
CA CYS A 372 -9.24 -6.04 -12.01
C CYS A 372 -8.37 -7.12 -12.67
N PHE A 373 -8.09 -8.21 -11.95
CA PHE A 373 -7.31 -9.36 -12.44
C PHE A 373 -7.94 -9.96 -13.70
N MET A 374 -9.23 -10.27 -13.64
CA MET A 374 -9.98 -10.83 -14.78
C MET A 374 -9.91 -9.92 -16.01
N ARG A 375 -9.91 -8.59 -15.83
CA ARG A 375 -9.81 -7.61 -16.93
C ARG A 375 -8.40 -7.44 -17.47
N LEU A 376 -7.40 -7.41 -16.61
CA LEU A 376 -6.00 -7.21 -17.01
C LEU A 376 -5.51 -8.40 -17.85
N ILE A 377 -5.96 -9.60 -17.53
CA ILE A 377 -5.49 -10.79 -18.22
C ILE A 377 -6.20 -11.01 -19.55
N LYS A 378 -7.50 -10.68 -19.67
CA LYS A 378 -8.19 -10.66 -20.98
C LYS A 378 -7.50 -9.77 -22.02
N LYS A 379 -6.65 -8.82 -21.60
CA LYS A 379 -5.91 -7.93 -22.50
C LYS A 379 -4.51 -8.42 -22.86
N GLY A 380 -4.10 -9.62 -22.43
CA GLY A 380 -2.84 -10.26 -22.84
C GLY A 380 -1.57 -9.51 -22.42
N ALA A 381 -1.64 -8.64 -21.40
CA ALA A 381 -0.53 -7.77 -21.01
C ALA A 381 0.41 -8.42 -19.97
N HIS A 382 1.67 -7.96 -19.94
CA HIS A 382 2.62 -8.09 -18.82
C HIS A 382 2.04 -7.66 -17.45
N GLN A 383 0.91 -6.97 -17.48
CA GLN A 383 0.17 -6.52 -16.30
C GLN A 383 -0.58 -7.66 -15.58
N GLY A 384 -0.74 -8.82 -16.23
CA GLY A 384 -1.22 -10.03 -15.58
C GLY A 384 -0.37 -10.43 -14.38
N ASP A 385 0.95 -10.23 -14.47
CA ASP A 385 1.91 -10.62 -13.43
C ASP A 385 1.67 -9.82 -12.13
N VAL A 386 1.31 -8.54 -12.25
CA VAL A 386 1.05 -7.65 -11.09
C VAL A 386 -0.25 -8.07 -10.39
N ALA A 387 -1.28 -8.37 -11.16
CA ALA A 387 -2.56 -8.82 -10.61
C ALA A 387 -2.45 -10.24 -10.02
N GLU A 388 -1.65 -11.09 -10.65
CA GLU A 388 -1.30 -12.42 -10.14
C GLU A 388 -0.60 -12.34 -8.78
N VAL A 389 0.41 -11.47 -8.65
CA VAL A 389 1.06 -11.20 -7.36
C VAL A 389 0.02 -10.80 -6.32
N ALA A 390 -0.92 -9.92 -6.67
CA ALA A 390 -1.97 -9.49 -5.74
C ALA A 390 -2.87 -10.66 -5.31
N LEU A 391 -3.28 -11.54 -6.23
CA LEU A 391 -4.07 -12.73 -5.89
C LEU A 391 -3.30 -13.72 -5.02
N ARG A 392 -2.02 -13.96 -5.31
CA ARG A 392 -1.15 -14.83 -4.50
C ARG A 392 -1.10 -14.34 -3.04
N GLN A 393 -1.11 -13.01 -2.82
CA GLN A 393 -1.17 -12.45 -1.47
C GLN A 393 -2.49 -12.77 -0.73
N PHE A 394 -3.64 -12.76 -1.42
CA PHE A 394 -4.89 -13.21 -0.80
C PHE A 394 -4.91 -14.71 -0.56
N LEU A 395 -4.40 -15.50 -1.50
CA LEU A 395 -4.30 -16.95 -1.38
C LEU A 395 -3.46 -17.39 -0.18
N ALA A 396 -2.32 -16.75 0.04
CA ALA A 396 -1.45 -17.00 1.19
C ALA A 396 -2.17 -16.79 2.54
N ASN A 397 -3.24 -16.01 2.54
CA ASN A 397 -4.04 -15.67 3.72
C ASN A 397 -5.39 -16.40 3.77
N MET A 398 -5.64 -17.38 2.90
CA MET A 398 -6.88 -18.18 2.88
C MET A 398 -7.01 -19.09 4.11
N SER A 399 -5.93 -19.31 4.86
CA SER A 399 -5.97 -19.99 6.17
C SER A 399 -6.70 -19.16 7.25
N ASP A 400 -7.08 -17.92 6.96
CA ASP A 400 -7.95 -17.11 7.81
C ASP A 400 -9.39 -17.14 7.32
N SER A 401 -10.31 -17.53 8.21
CA SER A 401 -11.72 -17.71 7.86
C SER A 401 -12.43 -16.40 7.50
N GLU A 402 -11.96 -15.24 7.96
CA GLU A 402 -12.50 -13.92 7.59
C GLU A 402 -12.11 -13.59 6.15
N VAL A 403 -10.83 -13.84 5.79
CA VAL A 403 -10.32 -13.68 4.42
C VAL A 403 -11.02 -14.65 3.47
N TYR A 404 -11.08 -15.93 3.84
CA TYR A 404 -11.77 -16.96 3.08
C TYR A 404 -13.23 -16.60 2.79
N ARG A 405 -14.03 -16.25 3.81
CA ARG A 405 -15.45 -15.93 3.62
C ARG A 405 -15.66 -14.72 2.72
N ALA A 406 -14.75 -13.75 2.74
CA ALA A 406 -14.83 -12.61 1.85
C ALA A 406 -14.49 -12.98 0.41
N VAL A 407 -13.41 -13.75 0.23
CA VAL A 407 -13.04 -14.33 -1.07
C VAL A 407 -14.19 -15.16 -1.64
N LEU A 408 -14.75 -16.08 -0.85
CA LEU A 408 -15.87 -16.91 -1.26
C LEU A 408 -17.08 -16.08 -1.66
N ARG A 409 -17.52 -15.11 -0.85
CA ARG A 409 -18.69 -14.27 -1.14
C ARG A 409 -18.57 -13.62 -2.53
N ASP A 410 -17.39 -13.11 -2.84
CA ASP A 410 -17.12 -12.46 -4.13
C ASP A 410 -17.00 -13.47 -5.28
N LEU A 411 -16.56 -14.69 -4.98
CA LEU A 411 -16.38 -15.75 -5.97
C LEU A 411 -17.64 -16.57 -6.24
N THR A 412 -18.53 -16.81 -5.28
CA THR A 412 -19.74 -17.63 -5.52
C THR A 412 -20.63 -17.00 -6.59
N GLU A 413 -20.62 -15.67 -6.69
CA GLU A 413 -21.29 -14.93 -7.78
C GLU A 413 -20.52 -14.99 -9.12
N LYS A 414 -19.28 -15.47 -9.11
CA LYS A 414 -18.32 -15.42 -10.22
C LYS A 414 -17.58 -16.75 -10.46
N GLU A 415 -18.00 -17.87 -9.86
CA GLU A 415 -17.27 -19.15 -9.87
C GLU A 415 -17.24 -19.70 -11.30
N ASP A 416 -18.40 -19.68 -11.97
CA ASP A 416 -18.52 -20.02 -13.40
C ASP A 416 -17.63 -19.13 -14.28
N LYS A 417 -17.52 -17.84 -13.97
CA LYS A 417 -16.66 -16.90 -14.70
C LYS A 417 -15.19 -17.17 -14.46
N LEU A 418 -14.82 -17.58 -13.24
CA LEU A 418 -13.46 -18.01 -12.94
C LEU A 418 -13.15 -19.26 -13.78
N GLU A 419 -14.00 -20.28 -13.79
CA GLU A 419 -13.79 -21.52 -14.55
C GLU A 419 -13.77 -21.31 -16.07
N GLU A 420 -14.69 -20.51 -16.61
CA GLU A 420 -14.66 -20.05 -18.00
C GLU A 420 -13.31 -19.40 -18.32
N TYR A 421 -12.83 -18.57 -17.41
CA TYR A 421 -11.56 -17.89 -17.57
C TYR A 421 -10.33 -18.81 -17.41
N ILE A 422 -10.34 -19.79 -16.49
CA ILE A 422 -9.27 -20.81 -16.40
C ILE A 422 -9.09 -21.47 -17.77
N ARG A 423 -10.21 -21.74 -18.46
CA ARG A 423 -10.20 -22.32 -19.82
C ARG A 423 -9.66 -21.35 -20.87
N GLU A 424 -9.95 -20.04 -20.77
CA GLU A 424 -9.51 -19.03 -21.74
C GLU A 424 -8.00 -18.74 -21.72
N VAL A 425 -7.34 -18.80 -20.56
CA VAL A 425 -5.98 -18.23 -20.38
C VAL A 425 -4.85 -19.23 -20.70
N GLY A 426 -5.17 -20.50 -20.94
CA GLY A 426 -4.21 -21.52 -21.38
C GLY A 426 -2.99 -21.64 -20.46
N SER A 427 -1.80 -21.26 -20.93
CA SER A 427 -0.50 -21.39 -20.22
C SER A 427 -0.41 -20.78 -18.81
N ARG A 428 -1.36 -19.92 -18.38
CA ARG A 428 -1.46 -19.43 -16.99
C ARG A 428 -2.45 -20.23 -16.13
N ALA A 429 -2.85 -21.43 -16.57
CA ALA A 429 -3.73 -22.34 -15.83
C ALA A 429 -3.22 -22.62 -14.42
N SER A 430 -1.90 -22.65 -14.21
CA SER A 430 -1.29 -22.98 -12.91
C SER A 430 -1.76 -22.10 -11.75
N ILE A 431 -1.90 -20.79 -11.93
CA ILE A 431 -2.36 -19.88 -10.86
C ILE A 431 -3.85 -20.08 -10.59
N ALA A 432 -4.62 -20.25 -11.65
CA ALA A 432 -6.05 -20.48 -11.57
C ALA A 432 -6.34 -21.82 -10.87
N GLU A 433 -5.56 -22.86 -11.16
CA GLU A 433 -5.57 -24.14 -10.47
C GLU A 433 -5.12 -24.03 -9.02
N GLN A 434 -4.04 -23.30 -8.73
CA GLN A 434 -3.61 -22.99 -7.35
C GLN A 434 -4.73 -22.28 -6.57
N TYR A 435 -5.41 -21.34 -7.21
CA TYR A 435 -6.51 -20.60 -6.61
C TYR A 435 -7.71 -21.52 -6.34
N LYS A 436 -8.11 -22.34 -7.33
CA LYS A 436 -9.17 -23.33 -7.20
C LYS A 436 -8.85 -24.35 -6.10
N ARG A 437 -7.60 -24.82 -6.03
CA ARG A 437 -7.13 -25.75 -5.00
C ARG A 437 -7.13 -25.10 -3.61
N GLY A 438 -6.54 -23.91 -3.47
CA GLY A 438 -6.53 -23.17 -2.21
C GLY A 438 -7.94 -22.85 -1.70
N LEU A 439 -8.85 -22.48 -2.61
CA LEU A 439 -10.27 -22.29 -2.31
C LEU A 439 -10.94 -23.60 -1.91
N GLY A 440 -10.67 -24.71 -2.62
CA GLY A 440 -11.19 -26.03 -2.29
C GLY A 440 -10.77 -26.49 -0.90
N LEU A 441 -9.49 -26.34 -0.54
CA LEU A 441 -8.97 -26.62 0.80
C LEU A 441 -9.61 -25.73 1.85
N ALA A 442 -9.77 -24.45 1.58
CA ALA A 442 -10.45 -23.53 2.50
C ALA A 442 -11.94 -23.84 2.66
N ARG A 443 -12.62 -24.29 1.59
CA ARG A 443 -14.02 -24.74 1.61
C ARG A 443 -14.17 -26.01 2.43
N LEU A 444 -13.28 -26.99 2.24
CA LEU A 444 -13.24 -28.17 3.08
C LEU A 444 -13.04 -27.78 4.55
N ALA A 445 -12.03 -26.94 4.81
CA ALA A 445 -11.69 -26.52 6.16
C ALA A 445 -12.83 -25.76 6.83
N PHE A 446 -13.45 -24.78 6.16
CA PHE A 446 -14.37 -23.84 6.81
C PHE A 446 -15.87 -24.13 6.62
N GLU A 447 -16.29 -24.82 5.54
CA GLU A 447 -17.70 -25.11 5.25
C GLU A 447 -18.09 -26.56 5.44
N VAL A 448 -17.31 -27.49 4.87
CA VAL A 448 -17.70 -28.90 4.82
C VAL A 448 -17.54 -29.55 6.19
N THR A 449 -16.46 -29.26 6.91
CA THR A 449 -16.32 -29.73 8.30
C THR A 449 -17.44 -29.09 9.14
N PRO A 450 -18.36 -29.87 9.75
CA PRO A 450 -19.55 -29.33 10.42
C PRO A 450 -19.18 -28.23 11.42
N GLN A 451 -19.50 -26.98 11.08
CA GLN A 451 -19.13 -25.80 11.86
C GLN A 451 -19.65 -25.85 13.30
N ALA A 452 -20.68 -26.64 13.57
CA ALA A 452 -21.41 -26.62 14.82
C ALA A 452 -20.65 -27.23 16.02
N ASN A 453 -19.67 -28.14 15.82
CA ASN A 453 -19.11 -28.91 16.95
C ASN A 453 -17.60 -29.12 16.95
N VAL A 454 -16.85 -28.72 15.92
CA VAL A 454 -15.39 -28.90 15.95
C VAL A 454 -14.76 -27.85 16.86
N ARG A 455 -14.45 -28.28 18.08
CA ARG A 455 -13.80 -27.49 19.12
C ARG A 455 -12.31 -27.78 19.11
N TYR A 456 -11.53 -26.76 18.77
CA TYR A 456 -10.07 -26.81 18.84
C TYR A 456 -9.61 -26.49 20.26
N ASN A 457 -8.67 -27.28 20.78
CA ASN A 457 -8.03 -26.99 22.04
C ASN A 457 -6.96 -25.91 21.83
N LEU A 458 -7.28 -24.67 22.21
CA LEU A 458 -6.31 -23.56 22.22
C LEU A 458 -5.59 -23.41 23.57
N CYS A 459 -5.85 -24.30 24.53
CA CYS A 459 -5.13 -24.33 25.79
C CYS A 459 -3.70 -24.83 25.55
N ALA A 460 -2.70 -24.11 26.05
CA ALA A 460 -1.31 -24.53 25.98
C ALA A 460 -0.96 -25.65 26.98
N ASN A 461 -1.87 -26.00 27.90
CA ASN A 461 -1.65 -27.15 28.78
C ASN A 461 -2.18 -28.44 28.14
N ASN A 462 -1.24 -29.33 27.87
CA ASN A 462 -1.45 -30.61 27.19
C ASN A 462 -2.22 -31.65 28.02
N LYS A 463 -2.44 -31.42 29.32
CA LYS A 463 -3.17 -32.35 30.22
C LYS A 463 -4.70 -32.22 30.14
N HIS A 464 -5.22 -31.23 29.43
CA HIS A 464 -6.66 -30.98 29.31
C HIS A 464 -7.16 -31.12 27.86
N PRO A 465 -7.08 -32.32 27.25
CA PRO A 465 -7.58 -32.53 25.88
C PRO A 465 -9.10 -32.31 25.78
N GLU A 466 -9.83 -32.50 26.88
CA GLU A 466 -11.28 -32.37 26.95
C GLU A 466 -11.78 -30.92 27.08
N SER A 467 -10.90 -29.94 27.33
CA SER A 467 -11.28 -28.52 27.37
C SER A 467 -11.47 -27.96 25.96
N SER A 468 -12.45 -28.53 25.29
CA SER A 468 -12.86 -28.18 23.96
C SER A 468 -13.51 -26.79 24.02
N THR A 469 -12.80 -25.75 23.55
CA THR A 469 -13.32 -24.37 23.57
C THR A 469 -14.16 -24.09 22.34
N GLY A 470 -15.45 -23.80 22.52
CA GLY A 470 -16.30 -23.21 21.48
C GLY A 470 -15.92 -21.75 21.19
N GLU A 471 -16.56 -21.11 20.21
CA GLU A 471 -16.26 -19.71 19.86
C GLU A 471 -16.52 -18.73 21.02
N GLU A 472 -17.55 -18.98 21.83
CA GLU A 472 -17.79 -18.23 23.08
C GLU A 472 -16.71 -18.46 24.14
N ASP A 473 -16.05 -19.61 24.13
CA ASP A 473 -15.02 -19.97 25.10
C ASP A 473 -13.65 -19.42 24.74
N ILE A 474 -13.38 -19.11 23.46
CA ILE A 474 -12.13 -18.44 23.05
C ILE A 474 -11.95 -17.13 23.80
N ARG A 475 -13.05 -16.38 24.01
CA ARG A 475 -13.03 -15.12 24.78
C ARG A 475 -12.77 -15.34 26.28
N LYS A 476 -12.98 -16.55 26.80
CA LYS A 476 -12.74 -16.91 28.21
C LYS A 476 -11.31 -17.40 28.45
N LEU A 477 -10.54 -17.66 27.39
CA LEU A 477 -9.14 -18.08 27.50
C LEU A 477 -8.29 -16.98 28.13
N ARG A 478 -7.54 -17.34 29.17
CA ARG A 478 -6.61 -16.47 29.88
C ARG A 478 -5.27 -16.47 29.17
N GLN A 479 -4.85 -15.33 28.65
CA GLN A 479 -3.54 -15.19 28.01
C GLN A 479 -2.46 -14.85 29.03
N CYS A 480 -1.25 -15.35 28.82
CA CYS A 480 -0.09 -14.93 29.62
C CYS A 480 0.18 -13.44 29.36
N SER A 481 0.15 -12.58 30.39
CA SER A 481 0.31 -11.12 30.25
C SER A 481 1.66 -10.71 29.64
N ASP A 482 2.68 -11.53 29.89
CA ASP A 482 4.06 -11.20 29.61
C ASP A 482 4.36 -11.48 28.13
N CYS A 483 4.35 -12.75 27.73
CA CYS A 483 4.64 -13.15 26.36
C CYS A 483 3.45 -13.04 25.39
N LEU A 484 2.20 -13.11 25.87
CA LEU A 484 0.96 -13.23 25.08
C LEU A 484 0.90 -14.47 24.15
N SER A 485 1.98 -15.24 24.03
CA SER A 485 2.10 -16.33 23.06
C SER A 485 1.33 -17.60 23.43
N VAL A 486 0.83 -17.74 24.65
CA VAL A 486 0.03 -18.89 25.10
C VAL A 486 -1.30 -18.44 25.72
N ALA A 487 -2.28 -19.35 25.70
CA ALA A 487 -3.57 -19.14 26.32
C ALA A 487 -3.97 -20.39 27.13
N TYR A 488 -4.73 -20.18 28.20
CA TYR A 488 -5.15 -21.24 29.11
C TYR A 488 -6.66 -21.17 29.36
N CYS A 489 -7.31 -22.32 29.43
CA CYS A 489 -8.73 -22.40 29.79
C CYS A 489 -8.98 -22.16 31.29
N SER A 490 -7.97 -22.36 32.14
CA SER A 490 -8.06 -22.19 33.59
C SER A 490 -6.73 -21.75 34.22
N GLU A 491 -6.81 -21.32 35.48
CA GLU A 491 -5.63 -20.99 36.30
C GLU A 491 -4.77 -22.22 36.61
N GLN A 492 -5.43 -23.35 36.86
CA GLN A 492 -4.77 -24.64 37.05
C GLN A 492 -3.95 -25.01 35.81
N CYS A 493 -4.54 -24.88 34.62
CA CYS A 493 -3.86 -25.17 33.38
C CYS A 493 -2.60 -24.31 33.20
N ARG A 494 -2.69 -23.02 33.52
CA ARG A 494 -1.54 -22.10 33.51
C ARG A 494 -0.44 -22.57 34.47
N THR A 495 -0.80 -22.89 35.71
CA THR A 495 0.16 -23.26 36.76
C THR A 495 0.94 -24.54 36.40
N GLU A 496 0.25 -25.55 35.90
CA GLU A 496 0.86 -26.81 35.49
C GLU A 496 1.78 -26.65 34.27
N ASP A 497 1.33 -25.90 33.25
CA ASP A 497 2.13 -25.63 32.06
C ASP A 497 3.34 -24.74 32.38
N TRP A 498 3.18 -23.78 33.30
CA TRP A 498 4.25 -22.94 33.83
C TRP A 498 5.38 -23.77 34.45
N ALA A 499 5.03 -24.74 35.29
CA ALA A 499 6.00 -25.62 35.92
C ALA A 499 6.74 -26.51 34.92
N ARG A 500 6.07 -26.95 33.83
CA ARG A 500 6.62 -27.93 32.89
C ARG A 500 7.41 -27.29 31.74
N PHE A 501 6.86 -26.24 31.12
CA PHE A 501 7.39 -25.68 29.88
C PHE A 501 7.43 -24.15 29.91
N HIS A 502 6.32 -23.50 30.30
CA HIS A 502 6.12 -22.09 30.00
C HIS A 502 7.04 -21.15 30.77
N SER A 503 7.48 -21.49 31.99
CA SER A 503 8.41 -20.63 32.74
C SER A 503 9.74 -20.38 32.00
N TYR A 504 10.19 -21.35 31.19
CA TYR A 504 11.36 -21.22 30.34
C TYR A 504 11.04 -20.51 29.02
N GLU A 505 9.94 -20.90 28.37
CA GLU A 505 9.48 -20.30 27.10
C GLU A 505 9.16 -18.80 27.27
N CYS A 506 8.47 -18.43 28.35
CA CYS A 506 7.97 -17.08 28.60
C CYS A 506 9.08 -16.04 28.65
N LYS A 507 10.21 -16.35 29.30
CA LYS A 507 11.34 -15.41 29.40
C LYS A 507 11.87 -15.06 28.01
N LEU A 508 12.07 -16.07 27.17
CA LEU A 508 12.56 -15.90 25.80
C LEU A 508 11.55 -15.11 24.94
N LEU A 509 10.27 -15.43 25.07
CA LEU A 509 9.19 -14.77 24.31
C LEU A 509 8.83 -13.36 24.82
N ALA A 510 9.05 -13.09 26.11
CA ALA A 510 8.85 -11.76 26.67
C ALA A 510 10.00 -10.82 26.28
N HIS A 511 11.23 -11.32 26.15
CA HIS A 511 12.36 -10.52 25.68
C HIS A 511 12.18 -10.04 24.23
N THR A 512 11.61 -10.86 23.35
CA THR A 512 11.34 -10.44 21.96
C THR A 512 10.29 -9.34 21.87
N LYS A 513 9.37 -9.23 22.84
CA LYS A 513 8.36 -8.15 22.93
C LYS A 513 8.97 -6.77 23.26
N GLY A 514 10.10 -6.73 23.97
CA GLY A 514 10.66 -5.48 24.53
C GLY A 514 11.79 -4.82 23.72
N SER A 515 12.38 -5.52 22.74
CA SER A 515 13.41 -4.92 21.87
C SER A 515 12.79 -3.90 20.91
N GLU A 516 13.51 -2.87 20.46
CA GLU A 516 12.97 -1.90 19.48
C GLU A 516 12.69 -2.53 18.10
N ALA A 517 13.45 -3.58 17.73
CA ALA A 517 13.08 -4.50 16.65
C ALA A 517 11.79 -5.28 16.98
N GLY A 518 11.53 -5.50 18.27
CA GLY A 518 10.37 -6.14 18.89
C GLY A 518 9.11 -5.28 19.05
N ALA A 519 9.25 -3.94 19.11
CA ALA A 519 8.11 -3.03 19.26
C ALA A 519 7.18 -3.04 18.04
N ALA A 520 7.71 -3.41 16.87
CA ALA A 520 6.94 -3.74 15.67
C ALA A 520 6.78 -5.26 15.45
N SER A 521 7.49 -6.10 16.20
CA SER A 521 7.51 -7.55 16.01
C SER A 521 6.29 -8.19 16.66
N TYR A 522 5.42 -8.64 15.79
CA TYR A 522 4.35 -9.58 16.03
C TYR A 522 4.89 -10.84 16.71
N SER A 523 5.02 -10.88 18.04
CA SER A 523 5.27 -12.13 18.79
C SER A 523 3.97 -12.90 19.08
N TYR A 524 2.85 -12.37 18.60
CA TYR A 524 1.51 -12.81 18.93
C TYR A 524 0.65 -13.03 17.68
N VAL A 525 0.35 -14.30 17.40
CA VAL A 525 -0.73 -14.70 16.49
C VAL A 525 -2.07 -14.57 17.21
N PRO A 526 -3.03 -13.77 16.72
CA PRO A 526 -4.36 -13.67 17.34
C PRO A 526 -5.05 -15.03 17.47
N GLN A 527 -5.73 -15.30 18.59
CA GLN A 527 -6.41 -16.58 18.82
C GLN A 527 -7.34 -17.03 17.69
N SER A 528 -8.06 -16.09 17.05
CA SER A 528 -8.91 -16.42 15.89
C SER A 528 -8.09 -16.97 14.72
N VAL A 529 -6.90 -16.42 14.48
CA VAL A 529 -5.99 -16.85 13.41
C VAL A 529 -5.41 -18.21 13.74
N ARG A 530 -5.03 -18.43 15.01
CA ARG A 530 -4.56 -19.73 15.49
C ARG A 530 -5.59 -20.83 15.25
N ARG A 531 -6.83 -20.59 15.67
CA ARG A 531 -7.95 -21.51 15.44
C ARG A 531 -8.09 -21.83 13.95
N ASP A 532 -8.12 -20.81 13.11
CA ASP A 532 -8.34 -20.97 11.68
C ASP A 532 -7.17 -21.73 11.01
N GLN A 533 -5.91 -21.47 11.42
CA GLN A 533 -4.72 -22.20 10.98
C GLN A 533 -4.72 -23.68 11.43
N LEU A 534 -5.13 -23.99 12.67
CA LEU A 534 -5.28 -25.38 13.12
C LEU A 534 -6.35 -26.11 12.32
N ARG A 535 -7.48 -25.44 12.10
CA ARG A 535 -8.57 -25.99 11.29
C ARG A 535 -8.13 -26.29 9.86
N PHE A 536 -7.36 -25.37 9.27
CA PHE A 536 -6.81 -25.54 7.95
C PHE A 536 -5.79 -26.69 7.90
N LEU A 537 -4.88 -26.78 8.88
CA LEU A 537 -3.89 -27.84 9.00
C LEU A 537 -4.54 -29.22 9.17
N GLU A 538 -5.50 -29.35 10.08
CA GLU A 538 -6.25 -30.59 10.33
C GLU A 538 -7.01 -31.05 9.08
N CYS A 539 -7.68 -30.12 8.39
CA CYS A 539 -8.38 -30.43 7.15
C CYS A 539 -7.43 -30.98 6.08
N ILE A 540 -6.26 -30.36 5.90
CA ILE A 540 -5.30 -30.81 4.89
C ILE A 540 -4.76 -32.18 5.22
N ILE A 541 -4.40 -32.40 6.48
CA ILE A 541 -3.92 -33.70 6.94
C ILE A 541 -4.96 -34.78 6.66
N ASN A 542 -6.24 -34.55 6.99
CA ASN A 542 -7.30 -35.52 6.71
C ASN A 542 -7.55 -35.72 5.21
N SER A 543 -7.44 -34.67 4.38
CA SER A 543 -7.65 -34.77 2.94
C SER A 543 -6.50 -35.41 2.15
N SER A 544 -5.29 -35.42 2.72
CA SER A 544 -4.07 -35.77 1.99
C SER A 544 -3.34 -36.98 2.56
N SER A 545 -3.60 -37.36 3.81
CA SER A 545 -2.93 -38.50 4.43
C SER A 545 -3.60 -39.78 3.94
N PRO A 546 -2.83 -40.75 3.40
CA PRO A 546 -3.40 -42.03 3.03
C PRO A 546 -4.01 -42.71 4.25
N ASP A 547 -5.08 -43.47 4.01
CA ASP A 547 -5.61 -44.42 4.99
C ASP A 547 -4.45 -45.26 5.53
N VAL A 548 -4.37 -45.37 6.86
CA VAL A 548 -3.44 -46.28 7.52
C VAL A 548 -3.74 -47.67 6.98
N PRO A 549 -2.90 -48.28 6.14
CA PRO A 549 -3.24 -49.58 5.59
C PRO A 549 -3.09 -50.61 6.71
N ASP A 550 -4.09 -51.49 6.84
CA ASP A 550 -4.13 -52.51 7.90
C ASP A 550 -2.96 -53.53 7.83
N GLU A 551 -2.18 -53.56 6.74
CA GLU A 551 -1.24 -54.66 6.40
C GLU A 551 0.18 -54.25 5.93
N TYR A 552 0.71 -53.05 6.22
CA TYR A 552 2.14 -52.81 5.94
C TYR A 552 3.04 -53.32 7.08
N ASP A 553 3.57 -54.52 6.90
CA ASP A 553 4.50 -55.17 7.85
C ASP A 553 5.88 -54.49 7.97
N ASP A 554 6.26 -53.54 7.10
CA ASP A 554 7.62 -52.94 7.14
C ASP A 554 7.75 -51.47 6.68
N VAL A 555 6.67 -50.76 6.35
CA VAL A 555 6.76 -49.35 5.90
C VAL A 555 6.65 -48.39 7.10
N VAL A 556 7.79 -47.80 7.47
CA VAL A 556 7.92 -46.79 8.54
C VAL A 556 6.94 -45.63 8.28
N ARG A 557 5.95 -45.47 9.16
CA ARG A 557 5.01 -44.34 9.12
C ARG A 557 5.79 -43.02 9.20
N PRO A 558 5.43 -41.99 8.40
CA PRO A 558 5.96 -40.66 8.62
C PRO A 558 5.44 -40.16 9.98
N THR A 559 6.32 -40.17 10.98
CA THR A 559 6.03 -39.66 12.33
C THR A 559 5.91 -38.14 12.36
N HIS A 560 6.31 -37.47 11.27
CA HIS A 560 6.24 -36.04 11.10
C HIS A 560 5.81 -35.69 9.67
N ILE A 561 4.78 -34.86 9.53
CA ILE A 561 4.36 -34.27 8.25
C ILE A 561 4.64 -32.77 8.27
N MET A 562 5.35 -32.26 7.28
CA MET A 562 5.51 -30.81 7.09
C MET A 562 4.61 -30.33 5.95
N VAL A 563 3.74 -29.37 6.25
CA VAL A 563 2.86 -28.71 5.31
C VAL A 563 3.30 -27.26 5.18
N ASP A 564 3.94 -26.94 4.04
CA ASP A 564 4.48 -25.61 3.79
C ASP A 564 3.57 -24.78 2.88
N PHE A 565 2.84 -23.82 3.47
CA PHE A 565 1.98 -22.90 2.72
C PHE A 565 2.74 -21.72 2.11
N ARG A 566 4.07 -21.66 2.26
CA ARG A 566 4.93 -20.61 1.67
C ARG A 566 5.20 -20.87 0.19
N GLY A 567 5.51 -22.12 -0.16
CA GLY A 567 6.03 -22.53 -1.46
C GLY A 567 4.97 -22.85 -2.51
N GLU A 568 3.81 -23.39 -2.11
CA GLU A 568 2.76 -23.82 -3.04
C GLU A 568 2.04 -22.66 -3.77
N LEU A 569 2.28 -21.41 -3.35
CA LEU A 569 1.66 -20.20 -3.91
C LEU A 569 2.68 -19.14 -4.38
N GLY A 570 3.98 -19.37 -4.14
CA GLY A 570 5.00 -18.31 -4.13
C GLY A 570 6.11 -18.39 -5.18
N ASN A 571 6.55 -19.58 -5.61
CA ASN A 571 7.77 -19.70 -6.41
C ASN A 571 7.50 -19.58 -7.93
N VAL A 572 8.30 -18.78 -8.63
CA VAL A 572 8.10 -18.38 -10.05
C VAL A 572 8.94 -19.24 -11.01
N ASP A 573 10.04 -19.84 -10.55
CA ASP A 573 11.04 -20.45 -11.46
C ASP A 573 11.14 -21.99 -11.40
N SER A 574 10.36 -22.67 -10.55
CA SER A 574 10.31 -24.15 -10.50
C SER A 574 8.89 -24.68 -10.74
N MET A 575 8.38 -24.48 -11.97
CA MET A 575 7.00 -24.84 -12.35
C MET A 575 6.73 -26.34 -12.44
N ASP A 576 7.75 -27.21 -12.46
CA ASP A 576 7.57 -28.66 -12.66
C ASP A 576 7.47 -29.49 -11.38
N SER A 577 7.56 -28.87 -10.21
CA SER A 577 7.34 -29.57 -8.96
C SER A 577 6.59 -28.69 -7.98
N PHE A 578 5.28 -28.90 -7.89
CA PHE A 578 4.76 -29.15 -6.54
C PHE A 578 5.70 -30.21 -5.96
N ALA A 579 6.56 -29.85 -5.01
CA ALA A 579 6.95 -30.89 -4.07
C ALA A 579 5.60 -31.32 -3.48
N PRO A 580 5.13 -32.57 -3.69
CA PRO A 580 3.96 -33.04 -2.98
C PRO A 580 4.15 -32.71 -1.49
N ILE A 581 3.07 -32.50 -0.74
CA ILE A 581 3.11 -32.57 0.73
C ILE A 581 4.13 -33.66 1.06
N GLN A 582 5.27 -33.26 1.62
CA GLN A 582 6.39 -34.21 1.70
C GLN A 582 6.04 -35.18 2.82
N PHE A 583 5.34 -36.24 2.44
CA PHE A 583 5.14 -37.44 3.25
C PHE A 583 6.44 -38.22 3.22
N GLY A 584 7.44 -37.71 3.94
CA GLY A 584 8.74 -38.35 4.04
C GLY A 584 9.15 -38.42 5.50
N PRO A 585 9.61 -39.58 6.00
CA PRO A 585 10.40 -39.59 7.22
C PRO A 585 11.61 -38.68 7.00
N HIS A 586 11.83 -37.69 7.88
CA HIS A 586 13.02 -36.85 7.79
C HIS A 586 14.25 -37.77 7.86
N PRO A 587 15.10 -37.84 6.81
CA PRO A 587 16.01 -38.97 6.57
C PRO A 587 17.18 -39.11 7.57
N GLN A 588 17.21 -38.32 8.64
CA GLN A 588 18.31 -38.28 9.61
C GLN A 588 17.92 -38.53 11.07
N GLY A 589 16.65 -38.81 11.41
CA GLY A 589 16.25 -39.13 12.80
C GLY A 589 16.36 -37.96 13.81
N GLU A 590 17.21 -36.98 13.53
CA GLU A 590 17.20 -35.66 14.14
C GLU A 590 16.23 -34.79 13.35
N VAL A 591 15.05 -34.57 13.92
CA VAL A 591 14.20 -33.48 13.47
C VAL A 591 14.98 -32.21 13.81
N HIS A 592 15.69 -31.63 12.84
CA HIS A 592 16.20 -30.27 12.91
C HIS A 592 15.01 -29.33 12.87
N LEU A 593 14.21 -29.36 13.93
CA LEU A 593 13.21 -28.37 14.21
C LEU A 593 14.01 -27.08 14.37
N HIS A 594 13.93 -26.20 13.37
CA HIS A 594 14.35 -24.81 13.47
C HIS A 594 13.45 -24.04 14.47
N CYS A 595 13.07 -24.68 15.57
CA CYS A 595 12.23 -24.17 16.61
C CYS A 595 13.16 -23.45 17.59
N PRO A 596 12.90 -22.17 17.94
CA PRO A 596 13.66 -21.48 18.97
C PRO A 596 13.77 -22.38 20.20
N GLY A 597 14.95 -22.47 20.82
CA GLY A 597 15.23 -23.43 21.90
C GLY A 597 14.21 -23.40 23.06
N ALA A 598 13.47 -22.29 23.21
CA ALA A 598 12.28 -22.17 24.05
C ALA A 598 11.28 -23.33 23.88
N PHE A 599 10.88 -23.63 22.64
CA PHE A 599 9.78 -24.54 22.33
C PHE A 599 10.25 -25.94 21.94
N GLN A 600 11.56 -26.15 21.78
CA GLN A 600 12.15 -27.41 21.35
C GLN A 600 11.73 -28.58 22.25
N ARG A 601 11.62 -28.35 23.58
CA ARG A 601 11.17 -29.39 24.52
C ARG A 601 9.74 -29.84 24.25
N ARG A 602 8.85 -28.90 23.95
CA ARG A 602 7.43 -29.17 23.69
C ARG A 602 7.25 -29.90 22.38
N VAL A 603 7.92 -29.44 21.32
CA VAL A 603 7.84 -30.13 20.01
C VAL A 603 8.54 -31.50 20.07
N ALA A 604 9.66 -31.63 20.79
CA ALA A 604 10.31 -32.92 21.02
C ALA A 604 9.40 -33.91 21.76
N GLN A 605 8.56 -33.43 22.69
CA GLN A 605 7.52 -34.25 23.31
C GLN A 605 6.52 -34.75 22.27
N TYR A 606 6.04 -33.91 21.35
CA TYR A 606 5.09 -34.32 20.30
C TYR A 606 5.69 -35.40 19.40
N SER A 607 6.93 -35.21 18.97
CA SER A 607 7.65 -36.21 18.18
C SER A 607 7.96 -37.48 18.97
N SER A 608 8.21 -37.37 20.28
CA SER A 608 8.39 -38.53 21.15
C SER A 608 7.10 -39.34 21.27
N ASP A 609 5.96 -38.68 21.49
CA ASP A 609 4.65 -39.33 21.61
C ASP A 609 4.25 -40.02 20.30
N ALA A 610 4.47 -39.36 19.16
CA ALA A 610 4.23 -39.94 17.82
C ALA A 610 5.15 -41.11 17.49
N ARG A 611 6.34 -41.19 18.09
CA ARG A 611 7.24 -42.35 17.95
C ARG A 611 6.89 -43.49 18.92
N ALA A 612 6.35 -43.15 20.09
CA ALA A 612 5.98 -44.13 21.10
C ALA A 612 4.68 -44.87 20.74
N GLU A 613 3.70 -44.17 20.17
CA GLU A 613 2.42 -44.73 19.73
C GLU A 613 2.12 -44.28 18.29
N PRO A 614 2.89 -44.72 17.27
CA PRO A 614 2.74 -44.30 15.86
C PRO A 614 1.41 -44.73 15.23
N GLU A 615 0.72 -45.71 15.84
CA GLU A 615 -0.64 -46.11 15.52
C GLU A 615 -1.70 -45.09 15.95
N ARG A 616 -1.37 -44.26 16.95
CA ARG A 616 -2.32 -43.35 17.59
C ARG A 616 -1.98 -41.89 17.40
N TYR A 617 -0.71 -41.53 17.33
CA TYR A 617 -0.27 -40.14 17.30
C TYR A 617 0.59 -39.83 16.09
N MET A 618 0.44 -38.60 15.62
CA MET A 618 1.24 -38.03 14.54
C MET A 618 1.64 -36.61 14.91
N CYS A 619 2.86 -36.22 14.52
CA CYS A 619 3.28 -34.83 14.61
C CYS A 619 3.12 -34.17 13.23
N ALA A 620 2.65 -32.93 13.19
CA ALA A 620 2.64 -32.13 11.96
C ALA A 620 3.16 -30.72 12.20
N GLU A 621 3.84 -30.17 11.19
CA GLU A 621 4.24 -28.76 11.13
C GLU A 621 3.50 -28.08 9.99
N GLY A 622 2.69 -27.06 10.28
CA GLY A 622 2.09 -26.17 9.27
C GLY A 622 2.83 -24.84 9.23
N ILE A 623 3.31 -24.40 8.07
CA ILE A 623 3.99 -23.11 7.92
C ILE A 623 3.10 -22.15 7.15
N PHE A 624 2.53 -21.18 7.85
CA PHE A 624 1.58 -20.20 7.32
C PHE A 624 2.25 -18.85 7.12
N VAL A 625 1.85 -18.13 6.07
CA VAL A 625 2.19 -16.72 5.91
C VAL A 625 1.45 -15.93 7.00
N TYR A 626 2.18 -15.16 7.81
CA TYR A 626 1.59 -14.21 8.75
C TYR A 626 1.74 -12.79 8.22
N ASP A 627 2.95 -12.49 7.75
CA ASP A 627 3.27 -11.40 6.85
C ASP A 627 4.52 -11.77 6.01
N TRP A 628 5.10 -10.84 5.23
CA TRP A 628 6.30 -11.19 4.43
C TRP A 628 7.59 -11.25 5.26
N GLN A 629 7.64 -10.61 6.43
CA GLN A 629 8.79 -10.76 7.34
C GLN A 629 8.61 -11.97 8.22
N TRP A 630 7.39 -12.45 8.44
CA TRP A 630 7.09 -13.44 9.46
C TRP A 630 6.21 -14.57 8.92
N SER A 631 6.64 -15.80 9.14
CA SER A 631 5.79 -16.98 9.02
C SER A 631 5.31 -17.42 10.40
N THR A 632 4.08 -17.92 10.48
CA THR A 632 3.61 -18.69 11.63
C THR A 632 3.90 -20.16 11.39
N HIS A 633 4.79 -20.74 12.17
CA HIS A 633 4.99 -22.18 12.26
C HIS A 633 4.05 -22.74 13.33
N VAL A 634 3.27 -23.74 12.95
CA VAL A 634 2.29 -24.42 13.79
C VAL A 634 2.73 -25.86 13.95
N PHE A 635 3.22 -26.23 15.11
CA PHE A 635 3.52 -27.62 15.44
C PHE A 635 2.31 -28.20 16.15
N ALA A 636 1.73 -29.26 15.59
CA ALA A 636 0.54 -29.91 16.12
C ALA A 636 0.80 -31.40 16.39
N LYS A 637 0.32 -31.88 17.53
CA LYS A 637 0.17 -33.30 17.81
C LYS A 637 -1.25 -33.70 17.47
N LEU A 638 -1.40 -34.66 16.56
CA LEU A 638 -2.68 -35.18 16.12
C LEU A 638 -2.91 -36.58 16.67
N GLN A 639 -4.15 -36.86 17.05
CA GLN A 639 -4.60 -38.21 17.38
C GLN A 639 -5.33 -38.80 16.19
N TYR A 640 -4.92 -40.00 15.78
CA TYR A 640 -5.59 -40.82 14.81
C TYR A 640 -6.72 -41.64 15.46
N SER A 641 -7.86 -41.71 14.79
CA SER A 641 -9.03 -42.49 15.19
C SER A 641 -9.52 -43.30 14.00
N PRO A 642 -9.28 -44.61 13.94
CA PRO A 642 -9.69 -45.44 12.80
C PRO A 642 -11.21 -45.52 12.64
N GLU A 643 -11.96 -45.34 13.73
CA GLU A 643 -13.43 -45.38 13.74
C GLU A 643 -14.08 -44.06 13.28
N ALA A 644 -13.29 -42.98 13.14
CA ALA A 644 -13.84 -41.70 12.72
C ALA A 644 -14.02 -41.65 11.19
N PRO A 645 -15.00 -40.87 10.69
CA PRO A 645 -15.12 -40.59 9.25
C PRO A 645 -13.79 -40.12 8.66
N GLU A 646 -13.52 -40.47 7.40
CA GLU A 646 -12.27 -40.19 6.68
C GLU A 646 -11.82 -38.74 6.82
N GLU A 647 -12.76 -37.80 6.76
CA GLU A 647 -12.52 -36.37 6.84
C GLU A 647 -12.13 -35.86 8.25
N THR A 648 -12.18 -36.73 9.25
CA THR A 648 -11.99 -36.41 10.68
C THR A 648 -11.15 -37.46 11.44
N ARG A 649 -10.44 -38.33 10.74
CA ARG A 649 -9.60 -39.38 11.36
C ARG A 649 -8.48 -38.82 12.20
N TYR A 650 -7.90 -37.71 11.78
CA TYR A 650 -6.88 -37.00 12.53
C TYR A 650 -7.50 -35.79 13.23
N ARG A 651 -7.30 -35.71 14.55
CA ARG A 651 -7.75 -34.58 15.36
C ARG A 651 -6.57 -33.91 16.06
N ILE A 652 -6.46 -32.60 15.97
CA ILE A 652 -5.43 -31.85 16.69
C ILE A 652 -5.73 -31.88 18.20
N MET A 653 -4.79 -32.43 18.97
CA MET A 653 -4.87 -32.52 20.42
C MET A 653 -4.11 -31.40 21.11
N GLU A 654 -2.91 -31.11 20.62
CA GLU A 654 -1.98 -30.15 21.20
C GLU A 654 -1.34 -29.33 20.07
N SER A 655 -1.05 -28.05 20.32
CA SER A 655 -0.41 -27.20 19.31
C SER A 655 0.52 -26.15 19.90
N VAL A 656 1.49 -25.71 19.10
CA VAL A 656 2.45 -24.64 19.42
C VAL A 656 2.55 -23.71 18.24
N PHE A 657 2.56 -22.42 18.51
CA PHE A 657 2.70 -21.38 17.51
C PHE A 657 4.03 -20.66 17.70
N VAL A 658 4.81 -20.60 16.64
CA VAL A 658 6.09 -19.91 16.61
C VAL A 658 6.08 -18.94 15.44
N LEU A 659 6.30 -17.66 15.71
CA LEU A 659 6.54 -16.68 14.65
C LEU A 659 8.04 -16.63 14.36
N LYS A 660 8.41 -16.77 13.08
CA LYS A 660 9.82 -16.76 12.64
C LYS A 660 10.04 -15.76 11.51
N PRO A 661 11.23 -15.12 11.43
CA PRO A 661 11.57 -14.30 10.28
C PRO A 661 11.59 -15.12 8.97
N TRP A 662 11.07 -14.53 7.91
CA TRP A 662 10.98 -15.13 6.58
C TRP A 662 12.36 -15.35 5.94
N VAL A 663 13.27 -14.39 6.15
CA VAL A 663 14.62 -14.40 5.54
C VAL A 663 15.48 -15.55 6.04
N GLU A 664 15.31 -15.95 7.30
CA GLU A 664 16.04 -17.09 7.89
C GLU A 664 15.61 -18.43 7.28
N CYS A 665 14.39 -18.52 6.76
CA CYS A 665 13.84 -19.76 6.21
C CYS A 665 14.32 -20.08 4.78
N HIS A 666 14.65 -19.07 3.97
CA HIS A 666 15.13 -19.29 2.60
C HIS A 666 16.60 -19.71 2.54
N MET A 667 17.42 -19.27 3.50
CA MET A 667 18.86 -19.53 3.45
C MET A 667 19.25 -20.94 3.93
N SER A 668 18.43 -21.61 4.75
CA SER A 668 18.75 -22.95 5.27
C SER A 668 18.41 -24.10 4.30
N GLY A 669 17.50 -23.91 3.34
CA GLY A 669 17.08 -24.95 2.39
C GLY A 669 17.89 -25.00 1.08
N CYS A 670 18.53 -23.90 0.68
CA CYS A 670 19.22 -23.81 -0.62
C CYS A 670 20.69 -24.25 -0.60
N THR A 671 21.27 -24.62 0.55
CA THR A 671 22.71 -24.96 0.65
C THR A 671 23.05 -26.42 0.31
N HIS A 672 22.08 -27.27 -0.04
CA HIS A 672 22.34 -28.69 -0.33
C HIS A 672 22.08 -29.15 -1.77
N VAL A 673 21.73 -28.25 -2.69
CA VAL A 673 21.59 -28.58 -4.12
C VAL A 673 22.49 -27.69 -4.96
N THR A 674 23.80 -27.86 -4.82
CA THR A 674 24.82 -27.67 -5.88
C THR A 674 26.10 -28.34 -5.41
N GLY A 675 26.07 -29.67 -5.36
CA GLY A 675 27.30 -30.46 -5.47
C GLY A 675 27.85 -30.26 -6.89
N ASP A 676 29.10 -29.83 -6.96
CA ASP A 676 29.92 -29.62 -8.16
C ASP A 676 29.64 -28.36 -8.99
N GLY A 677 30.42 -27.30 -8.70
CA GLY A 677 30.81 -26.38 -9.77
C GLY A 677 30.89 -24.89 -9.49
N LEU A 678 31.09 -24.40 -8.26
CA LEU A 678 31.40 -22.98 -8.03
C LEU A 678 32.48 -22.83 -6.95
N ARG A 679 33.73 -23.14 -7.32
CA ARG A 679 34.90 -22.55 -6.67
C ARG A 679 35.24 -21.25 -7.39
N HIS A 680 35.51 -20.21 -6.61
CA HIS A 680 35.84 -18.82 -6.99
C HIS A 680 34.64 -17.89 -7.13
N TYR A 681 34.26 -17.24 -6.02
CA TYR A 681 34.31 -15.78 -5.86
C TYR A 681 33.74 -15.42 -4.48
N HIS A 682 34.58 -15.43 -3.45
CA HIS A 682 34.36 -14.63 -2.25
C HIS A 682 35.68 -13.94 -1.94
N GLY A 683 35.82 -12.74 -2.49
CA GLY A 683 36.82 -11.76 -2.09
C GLY A 683 36.26 -10.92 -0.96
N ASP A 684 37.01 -10.88 0.13
CA ASP A 684 37.01 -9.96 1.27
C ASP A 684 36.08 -8.74 1.18
N ILE A 685 35.03 -8.74 2.00
CA ILE A 685 34.47 -7.50 2.57
C ILE A 685 34.28 -7.75 4.07
N ASN A 686 35.34 -7.47 4.82
CA ASN A 686 35.30 -7.17 6.25
C ASN A 686 36.55 -6.37 6.59
N ARG A 687 36.40 -5.04 6.63
CA ARG A 687 37.17 -4.05 7.42
C ARG A 687 36.69 -2.65 7.05
N ASP A 688 35.67 -2.18 7.77
CA ASP A 688 35.68 -0.95 8.58
C ASP A 688 34.29 -0.72 9.20
#